data_AF-A0A085FMD7-F1
#
_entry.id   AF-A0A085FMD7-F1
#
_cell.length_a   1.000
_cell.length_b   1.000
_cell.length_c   1.000
_cell.angle_alpha   90.00
_cell.angle_beta   90.00
_cell.angle_gamma   90.00
#
_symmetry.space_group_name_H-M   'P 1'
#
loop_
_entity.id
_entity.type
_entity.pdbx_description
1 polymer ?
#
loop_
_entity_poly.entity_id
_entity_poly.type
_entity_poly.pdbx_seq_one_letter_code
_entity_poly.pdbx_strand_id
1 'polypeptide(L)'
;MSYEFNSADSLLNDFPNPFKFTNTFMFVTAAILMVGAIHVTLTAKQLFQTQSDTLAAVTLGLAMVLGGVSVKMLIKALSQVRFWLGRKFPNGLAGELPVKACGVGVGTEELLDTMRHRALDFPEPKGALNGVLYSLVKDLITSPTPIQAAAVLHFHSLLSMAALLLSLTVSYFVFAGTPHEGVASWLFLPMSGLSLLTPFMQQDRLSMDATPDAQAQASTANGALWKLVGLVFFSIMAPVVIPRVLPALSIPPMWIAPALLLVGSLIASLLFFFALTARLDRASHTDVSCEQTTIAMNCAPAQLWTTISRDFQSSWERSIPNRAYANIPPDVSEGERGSFGGYIVEETQPVPTSTTQFRTWGEAVKVTSSRLLLALGAWGVICAAAASSIAAYYASNFETMQRMQISRVMLVVVALCLVVVLCHKTAHLLWSRMQFKSRIYWIETSGTYQTSKIAIGNQFKGHTQSSSTLTRIEDATLRVWVTDIVSVVFGKDGRRSIIAMASADGVAKSMADRLKAFAADQSSVATPTAHRDLERAQSIGALDAAVQSAAAAARAEVGQRAALRSQASAQQIAADSTRKAGKVKFFNVEKGFGFIKDREGNDYFFNANYVKGDPPATGAEVEFDPATSTRGPIAKNVRLVGLTV
;
A
#
# COMPACT_ATOMS: atom_id res chain seq x y z
N MET A 1 15.15 -1.30 -8.87
CA MET A 1 14.72 -2.57 -9.48
C MET A 1 13.21 -2.65 -9.41
N SER A 2 12.56 -3.08 -10.49
CA SER A 2 11.13 -3.41 -10.51
C SER A 2 10.87 -4.63 -9.65
N TYR A 3 9.86 -4.60 -8.79
CA TYR A 3 9.45 -5.76 -7.99
C TYR A 3 8.68 -6.71 -8.92
N GLU A 4 9.17 -7.93 -9.11
CA GLU A 4 8.46 -8.95 -9.87
C GLU A 4 7.48 -9.68 -8.96
N PHE A 5 6.19 -9.54 -9.26
CA PHE A 5 5.16 -10.35 -8.61
C PHE A 5 5.31 -11.80 -9.08
N ASN A 6 5.72 -12.70 -8.20
CA ASN A 6 5.77 -14.13 -8.52
C ASN A 6 4.35 -14.65 -8.78
N SER A 7 4.10 -15.18 -9.98
CA SER A 7 2.81 -15.77 -10.37
C SER A 7 2.47 -17.05 -9.60
N ALA A 8 3.48 -17.68 -8.99
CA ALA A 8 3.36 -18.92 -8.21
C ALA A 8 3.07 -18.72 -6.71
N ASP A 9 2.88 -17.48 -6.22
CA ASP A 9 2.59 -17.24 -4.80
C ASP A 9 1.18 -17.72 -4.45
N SER A 10 1.11 -18.93 -3.89
CA SER A 10 -0.12 -19.69 -3.63
C SER A 10 -0.90 -19.18 -2.42
N LEU A 11 -0.29 -18.44 -1.49
CA LEU A 11 -0.91 -18.17 -0.20
C LEU A 11 -2.04 -17.13 -0.25
N LEU A 12 -2.00 -16.19 -1.21
CA LEU A 12 -3.13 -15.29 -1.52
C LEU A 12 -4.25 -16.00 -2.30
N ASN A 13 -3.90 -17.06 -3.05
CA ASN A 13 -4.84 -17.85 -3.84
C ASN A 13 -5.49 -19.00 -3.04
N ASP A 14 -4.81 -19.53 -2.01
CA ASP A 14 -5.21 -20.68 -1.19
C ASP A 14 -5.73 -20.29 0.20
N PHE A 15 -5.98 -19.01 0.45
CA PHE A 15 -6.61 -18.57 1.70
C PHE A 15 -7.98 -19.26 1.85
N PRO A 16 -8.21 -20.02 2.94
CA PRO A 16 -9.43 -20.81 3.07
C PRO A 16 -10.62 -19.87 3.20
N ASN A 17 -11.65 -20.15 2.41
CA ASN A 17 -12.82 -19.29 2.34
C ASN A 17 -13.51 -19.17 3.71
N PRO A 18 -13.53 -17.98 4.35
CA PRO A 18 -14.13 -17.79 5.66
C PRO A 18 -15.65 -17.98 5.65
N PHE A 19 -16.28 -17.85 4.47
CA PHE A 19 -17.72 -17.98 4.29
C PHE A 19 -18.17 -19.39 3.92
N LYS A 20 -17.28 -20.40 3.92
CA LYS A 20 -17.64 -21.77 3.50
C LYS A 20 -18.91 -22.29 4.20
N PHE A 21 -18.97 -22.17 5.53
CA PHE A 21 -20.13 -22.62 6.31
C PHE A 21 -21.37 -21.76 6.05
N THR A 22 -21.20 -20.43 6.05
CA THR A 22 -22.31 -19.50 5.74
C THR A 22 -22.91 -19.76 4.36
N ASN A 23 -22.07 -19.97 3.35
CA ASN A 23 -22.48 -20.27 1.98
C ASN A 23 -23.28 -21.57 1.92
N THR A 24 -22.87 -22.62 2.64
CA THR A 24 -23.66 -23.87 2.68
C THR A 24 -25.06 -23.65 3.24
N PHE A 25 -25.21 -22.91 4.34
CA PHE A 25 -26.53 -22.58 4.86
C PHE A 25 -27.32 -21.68 3.90
N MET A 26 -26.69 -20.69 3.27
CA MET A 26 -27.35 -19.84 2.26
C MET A 26 -27.82 -20.63 1.03
N PHE A 27 -27.04 -21.60 0.54
CA PHE A 27 -27.44 -22.47 -0.57
C PHE A 27 -28.63 -23.35 -0.19
N VAL A 28 -28.61 -23.95 1.01
CA VAL A 28 -29.73 -24.77 1.51
C VAL A 28 -30.99 -23.91 1.69
N THR A 29 -30.86 -22.74 2.33
CA THR A 29 -31.97 -21.78 2.46
C THR A 29 -32.52 -21.36 1.09
N ALA A 30 -31.66 -21.01 0.14
CA ALA A 30 -32.07 -20.62 -1.20
C ALA A 30 -32.81 -21.75 -1.91
N ALA A 31 -32.31 -22.99 -1.84
CA ALA A 31 -32.96 -24.15 -2.44
C ALA A 31 -34.35 -24.40 -1.85
N ILE A 32 -34.50 -24.37 -0.52
CA ILE A 32 -35.79 -24.57 0.16
C ILE A 32 -36.82 -23.51 -0.24
N LEU A 33 -36.41 -22.24 -0.27
CA LEU A 33 -37.28 -21.14 -0.69
C LEU A 33 -37.60 -21.19 -2.18
N MET A 34 -36.66 -21.65 -3.02
CA MET A 34 -36.87 -21.80 -4.46
C MET A 34 -37.89 -22.90 -4.76
N VAL A 35 -37.79 -24.05 -4.09
CA VAL A 35 -38.78 -25.13 -4.21
C VAL A 35 -40.17 -24.64 -3.80
N GLY A 36 -40.26 -23.90 -2.69
CA GLY A 36 -41.52 -23.26 -2.25
C GLY A 36 -42.07 -22.27 -3.28
N ALA A 37 -41.22 -21.40 -3.81
CA ALA A 37 -41.61 -20.41 -4.82
C ALA A 37 -42.12 -21.10 -6.11
N ILE A 38 -41.45 -22.15 -6.57
CA ILE A 38 -41.89 -22.93 -7.74
C ILE A 38 -43.25 -23.58 -7.48
N HIS A 39 -43.42 -24.23 -6.32
CA HIS A 39 -44.70 -24.84 -5.96
C HIS A 39 -45.84 -23.80 -5.96
N VAL A 40 -45.66 -22.67 -5.27
CA VAL A 40 -46.65 -21.59 -5.23
C VAL A 40 -46.93 -21.00 -6.61
N THR A 41 -45.92 -20.92 -7.49
CA THR A 41 -46.10 -20.47 -8.88
C THR A 41 -46.93 -21.47 -9.70
N LEU A 42 -46.73 -22.77 -9.50
CA LEU A 42 -47.54 -23.80 -10.15
C LEU A 42 -49.00 -23.74 -9.68
N THR A 43 -49.23 -23.49 -8.38
CA THR A 43 -50.57 -23.25 -7.86
C THR A 43 -51.20 -21.97 -8.45
N ALA A 44 -50.43 -20.90 -8.58
CA ALA A 44 -50.89 -19.66 -9.25
C ALA A 44 -51.32 -19.92 -10.70
N LYS A 45 -50.55 -20.75 -11.44
CA LYS A 45 -50.90 -21.17 -12.79
C LYS A 45 -52.24 -21.93 -12.83
N GLN A 46 -52.48 -22.83 -11.89
CA GLN A 46 -53.76 -23.55 -11.80
C GLN A 46 -54.93 -22.58 -11.54
N LEU A 47 -54.74 -21.59 -10.66
CA LEU A 47 -55.72 -20.55 -10.37
C LEU A 47 -56.07 -19.66 -11.57
N PHE A 48 -55.09 -19.37 -12.45
CA PHE A 48 -55.34 -18.67 -13.71
C PHE A 48 -56.22 -19.49 -14.68
N GLN A 49 -56.09 -20.82 -14.66
CA GLN A 49 -56.90 -21.69 -15.51
C GLN A 49 -58.37 -21.77 -15.04
N THR A 50 -58.64 -21.52 -13.77
CA THR A 50 -59.99 -21.54 -13.16
C THR A 50 -60.70 -20.18 -13.16
N GLN A 51 -60.24 -19.20 -13.97
CA GLN A 51 -60.79 -17.82 -14.07
C GLN A 51 -60.71 -16.97 -12.78
N SER A 52 -59.74 -17.22 -11.90
CA SER A 52 -59.56 -16.46 -10.64
C SER A 52 -58.37 -15.49 -10.67
N ASP A 53 -58.31 -14.59 -11.66
CA ASP A 53 -57.15 -13.73 -11.95
C ASP A 53 -56.59 -12.97 -10.75
N THR A 54 -57.44 -12.49 -9.85
CA THR A 54 -57.01 -11.75 -8.64
C THR A 54 -56.31 -12.65 -7.62
N LEU A 55 -56.81 -13.86 -7.39
CA LEU A 55 -56.20 -14.84 -6.48
C LEU A 55 -54.90 -15.39 -7.07
N ALA A 56 -54.89 -15.62 -8.39
CA ALA A 56 -53.71 -16.00 -9.13
C ALA A 56 -52.61 -14.93 -9.08
N ALA A 57 -52.97 -13.64 -9.17
CA ALA A 57 -52.02 -12.54 -9.00
C ALA A 57 -51.46 -12.46 -7.56
N VAL A 58 -52.29 -12.66 -6.54
CA VAL A 58 -51.85 -12.65 -5.13
C VAL A 58 -50.92 -13.83 -4.80
N THR A 59 -51.25 -15.04 -5.27
CA THR A 59 -50.36 -16.21 -5.14
C THR A 59 -49.03 -15.99 -5.86
N LEU A 60 -49.05 -15.40 -7.05
CA LEU A 60 -47.83 -15.02 -7.76
C LEU A 60 -47.00 -14.00 -6.97
N GLY A 61 -47.64 -13.02 -6.32
CA GLY A 61 -46.96 -12.09 -5.41
C GLY A 61 -46.24 -12.80 -4.25
N LEU A 62 -46.85 -13.82 -3.66
CA LEU A 62 -46.21 -14.65 -2.64
C LEU A 62 -44.99 -15.41 -3.18
N ALA A 63 -45.13 -15.99 -4.37
CA ALA A 63 -44.02 -16.66 -5.05
C ALA A 63 -42.87 -15.69 -5.34
N MET A 64 -43.17 -14.44 -5.73
CA MET A 64 -42.15 -13.39 -5.93
C MET A 64 -41.42 -13.03 -4.64
N VAL A 65 -42.10 -12.98 -3.49
CA VAL A 65 -41.45 -12.73 -2.20
C VAL A 65 -40.46 -13.86 -1.86
N LEU A 66 -40.91 -15.12 -1.94
CA LEU A 66 -40.04 -16.29 -1.68
C LEU A 66 -38.88 -16.37 -2.67
N GLY A 67 -39.17 -16.23 -3.96
CA GLY A 67 -38.21 -16.27 -5.05
C GLY A 67 -37.20 -15.13 -4.97
N GLY A 68 -37.65 -13.90 -4.66
CA GLY A 68 -36.78 -12.73 -4.51
C GLY A 68 -35.78 -12.90 -3.37
N VAL A 69 -36.23 -13.40 -2.21
CA VAL A 69 -35.32 -13.70 -1.08
C VAL A 69 -34.37 -14.85 -1.44
N SER A 70 -34.87 -15.91 -2.08
CA SER A 70 -34.05 -17.03 -2.55
C SER A 70 -32.95 -16.59 -3.51
N VAL A 71 -33.29 -15.85 -4.56
CA VAL A 71 -32.35 -15.33 -5.56
C VAL A 71 -31.31 -14.41 -4.92
N LYS A 72 -31.72 -13.52 -4.01
CA LYS A 72 -30.78 -12.65 -3.29
C LYS A 72 -29.77 -13.45 -2.46
N MET A 73 -30.20 -14.50 -1.76
CA MET A 73 -29.31 -15.39 -1.00
C MET A 73 -28.39 -16.18 -1.93
N LEU A 74 -28.91 -16.66 -3.07
CA LEU A 74 -28.14 -17.41 -4.05
C LEU A 74 -27.05 -16.55 -4.70
N ILE A 75 -27.37 -15.30 -5.10
CA ILE A 75 -26.39 -14.35 -5.64
C ILE A 75 -25.28 -14.10 -4.60
N LYS A 76 -25.64 -13.87 -3.33
CA LYS A 76 -24.66 -13.67 -2.26
C LYS A 76 -23.78 -14.91 -2.05
N ALA A 77 -24.35 -16.10 -2.01
CA ALA A 77 -23.59 -17.33 -1.85
C ALA A 77 -22.65 -17.59 -3.05
N LEU A 78 -23.13 -17.41 -4.29
CA LEU A 78 -22.36 -17.60 -5.52
C LEU A 78 -21.17 -16.62 -5.63
N SER A 79 -21.40 -15.34 -5.31
CA SER A 79 -20.34 -14.32 -5.28
C SER A 79 -19.25 -14.59 -4.24
N GLN A 80 -19.50 -15.49 -3.29
CA GLN A 80 -18.60 -15.82 -2.18
C GLN A 80 -18.03 -17.24 -2.28
N VAL A 81 -18.29 -18.01 -3.36
CA VAL A 81 -17.76 -19.37 -3.52
C VAL A 81 -16.23 -19.37 -3.55
N ARG A 82 -15.66 -18.48 -4.37
CA ARG A 82 -14.21 -18.26 -4.44
C ARG A 82 -13.88 -16.95 -3.74
N PHE A 83 -13.25 -17.07 -2.58
CA PHE A 83 -12.79 -15.91 -1.84
C PHE A 83 -11.38 -15.54 -2.28
N TRP A 84 -11.27 -14.53 -3.15
CA TRP A 84 -9.97 -13.98 -3.57
C TRP A 84 -9.55 -12.83 -2.66
N LEU A 85 -8.36 -12.93 -2.06
CA LEU A 85 -7.70 -11.80 -1.41
C LEU A 85 -6.79 -11.14 -2.47
N GLY A 86 -7.01 -9.86 -2.74
CA GLY A 86 -6.11 -9.14 -3.65
C GLY A 86 -4.75 -8.90 -3.02
N ARG A 87 -3.75 -8.62 -3.85
CA ARG A 87 -2.34 -8.48 -3.45
C ARG A 87 -2.06 -7.31 -2.50
N LYS A 88 -2.95 -6.32 -2.46
CA LYS A 88 -2.88 -5.16 -1.56
C LYS A 88 -3.71 -5.33 -0.29
N PHE A 89 -4.41 -6.45 -0.12
CA PHE A 89 -5.25 -6.70 1.04
C PHE A 89 -4.47 -7.41 2.15
N PRO A 90 -4.79 -7.14 3.43
CA PRO A 90 -5.73 -6.12 3.94
C PRO A 90 -5.26 -4.69 3.63
N ASN A 91 -6.10 -3.67 3.72
CA ASN A 91 -5.64 -2.28 3.59
C ASN A 91 -4.66 -1.91 4.72
N GLY A 92 -3.79 -0.91 4.47
CA GLY A 92 -2.87 -0.39 5.47
C GLY A 92 -3.60 0.18 6.69
N LEU A 93 -2.88 0.32 7.80
CA LEU A 93 -3.39 0.92 9.04
C LEU A 93 -3.64 2.42 8.89
N ALA A 94 -2.78 3.08 8.11
CA ALA A 94 -2.83 4.48 7.74
C ALA A 94 -2.69 4.63 6.22
N GLY A 95 -2.74 5.87 5.71
CA GLY A 95 -2.53 6.17 4.30
C GLY A 95 -1.13 5.74 3.84
N GLU A 96 -1.06 4.84 2.87
CA GLU A 96 0.21 4.33 2.33
C GLU A 96 0.86 5.35 1.39
N LEU A 97 2.17 5.56 1.55
CA LEU A 97 2.98 6.38 0.65
C LEU A 97 3.35 5.59 -0.62
N PRO A 98 3.34 6.22 -1.81
CA PRO A 98 3.91 5.62 -3.01
C PRO A 98 5.39 5.26 -2.82
N VAL A 99 5.84 4.23 -3.53
CA VAL A 99 7.24 3.79 -3.40
C VAL A 99 8.20 4.90 -3.81
N LYS A 100 9.06 5.33 -2.88
CA LYS A 100 10.00 6.48 -2.96
C LYS A 100 9.42 7.88 -2.73
N ALA A 101 8.13 8.01 -2.41
CA ALA A 101 7.61 9.29 -1.95
C ALA A 101 8.17 9.65 -0.57
N CYS A 102 8.35 10.95 -0.33
CA CYS A 102 8.65 11.50 0.99
C CYS A 102 7.41 12.22 1.53
N GLY A 103 7.18 12.16 2.83
CA GLY A 103 6.03 12.76 3.49
C GLY A 103 5.44 11.87 4.58
N VAL A 104 4.24 12.21 5.02
CA VAL A 104 3.49 11.52 6.07
C VAL A 104 2.11 11.18 5.53
N GLY A 105 1.75 9.90 5.59
CA GLY A 105 0.44 9.41 5.21
C GLY A 105 -0.65 9.83 6.19
N VAL A 106 -1.88 9.99 5.70
CA VAL A 106 -3.04 10.35 6.53
C VAL A 106 -3.26 9.29 7.63
N GLY A 107 -3.38 9.71 8.89
CA GLY A 107 -3.58 8.81 10.03
C GLY A 107 -2.29 8.19 10.61
N THR A 108 -1.11 8.54 10.10
CA THR A 108 0.16 8.02 10.63
C THR A 108 0.46 8.53 12.04
N GLU A 109 0.08 9.79 12.36
CA GLU A 109 0.27 10.35 13.71
C GLU A 109 -0.51 9.56 14.78
N GLU A 110 -1.76 9.14 14.49
CA GLU A 110 -2.56 8.29 15.38
C GLU A 110 -1.87 6.95 15.66
N LEU A 111 -1.22 6.37 14.64
CA LEU A 111 -0.43 5.14 14.77
C LEU A 111 0.83 5.38 15.63
N LEU A 112 1.54 6.49 15.43
CA LEU A 112 2.72 6.83 16.22
C LEU A 112 2.36 7.10 17.69
N ASP A 113 1.27 7.80 17.95
CA ASP A 113 0.78 8.02 19.32
C ASP A 113 0.38 6.71 19.99
N THR A 114 -0.26 5.78 19.27
CA THR A 114 -0.55 4.43 19.78
C THR A 114 0.74 3.71 20.22
N MET A 115 1.80 3.80 19.41
CA MET A 115 3.11 3.19 19.72
C MET A 115 3.81 3.88 20.89
N ARG A 116 3.77 5.22 20.97
CA ARG A 116 4.37 6.02 22.06
C ARG A 116 3.75 5.70 23.40
N HIS A 117 2.42 5.64 23.47
CA HIS A 117 1.68 5.37 24.70
C HIS A 117 1.68 3.88 25.08
N ARG A 118 2.09 2.99 24.16
CA ARG A 118 2.02 1.51 24.32
C ARG A 118 0.62 1.03 24.68
N ALA A 119 -0.39 1.76 24.24
CA ALA A 119 -1.78 1.52 24.58
C ALA A 119 -2.63 1.78 23.34
N LEU A 120 -3.66 0.95 23.16
CA LEU A 120 -4.70 1.17 22.16
C LEU A 120 -5.71 2.16 22.74
N ASP A 121 -6.06 3.19 21.98
CA ASP A 121 -7.12 4.11 22.37
C ASP A 121 -8.50 3.45 22.18
N PHE A 122 -9.35 3.57 23.19
CA PHE A 122 -10.68 2.99 23.19
C PHE A 122 -11.71 4.07 23.49
N PRO A 123 -12.62 4.40 22.56
CA PRO A 123 -13.59 5.46 22.77
C PRO A 123 -14.54 5.11 23.91
N GLU A 124 -14.75 6.05 24.83
CA GLU A 124 -15.64 5.84 25.96
C GLU A 124 -17.10 5.65 25.51
N PRO A 125 -17.79 4.62 26.03
CA PRO A 125 -19.18 4.38 25.67
C PRO A 125 -20.10 5.44 26.29
N LYS A 126 -20.85 6.16 25.45
CA LYS A 126 -21.82 7.17 25.91
C LYS A 126 -23.24 6.59 26.00
N GLY A 127 -23.96 6.89 27.08
CA GLY A 127 -25.38 6.59 27.25
C GLY A 127 -25.70 5.46 28.24
N ALA A 128 -26.90 5.52 28.85
CA ALA A 128 -27.27 4.65 29.97
C ALA A 128 -27.38 3.16 29.59
N LEU A 129 -27.95 2.81 28.43
CA LEU A 129 -28.00 1.41 27.97
C LEU A 129 -26.62 0.84 27.64
N ASN A 130 -25.73 1.69 27.10
CA ASN A 130 -24.35 1.31 26.85
C ASN A 130 -23.64 1.01 28.17
N GLY A 131 -23.85 1.80 29.22
CA GLY A 131 -23.34 1.49 30.57
C GLY A 131 -23.74 0.10 31.07
N VAL A 132 -24.98 -0.34 30.80
CA VAL A 132 -25.42 -1.71 31.13
C VAL A 132 -24.70 -2.74 30.27
N LEU A 133 -24.59 -2.53 28.95
CA LEU A 133 -23.90 -3.45 28.06
C LEU A 133 -22.43 -3.67 28.45
N TYR A 134 -21.69 -2.59 28.68
CA TYR A 134 -20.26 -2.66 29.03
C TYR A 134 -20.03 -3.15 30.46
N SER A 135 -21.02 -3.04 31.37
CA SER A 135 -20.92 -3.69 32.67
C SER A 135 -21.16 -5.21 32.61
N LEU A 136 -22.04 -5.67 31.71
CA LEU A 136 -22.27 -7.10 31.44
C LEU A 136 -21.11 -7.75 30.68
N VAL A 137 -20.50 -7.02 29.74
CA VAL A 137 -19.45 -7.52 28.84
C VAL A 137 -18.26 -6.57 28.89
N LYS A 138 -17.44 -6.70 29.94
CA LYS A 138 -16.28 -5.82 30.17
C LYS A 138 -15.26 -5.87 29.03
N ASP A 139 -15.01 -7.06 28.49
CA ASP A 139 -14.06 -7.30 27.39
C ASP A 139 -14.48 -6.64 26.05
N LEU A 140 -15.69 -6.06 25.97
CA LEU A 140 -16.15 -5.36 24.78
C LEU A 140 -15.39 -4.06 24.53
N ILE A 141 -14.94 -3.37 25.58
CA ILE A 141 -14.24 -2.08 25.45
C ILE A 141 -12.93 -2.21 24.68
N THR A 142 -12.26 -3.34 24.83
CA THR A 142 -10.99 -3.64 24.16
C THR A 142 -11.17 -4.24 22.76
N SER A 143 -12.41 -4.46 22.32
CA SER A 143 -12.70 -5.08 21.04
C SER A 143 -12.69 -4.06 19.88
N PRO A 144 -12.46 -4.50 18.62
CA PRO A 144 -12.52 -3.61 17.46
C PRO A 144 -13.86 -2.87 17.32
N THR A 145 -13.83 -1.66 16.77
CA THR A 145 -15.00 -0.79 16.60
C THR A 145 -16.18 -1.46 15.86
N PRO A 146 -15.99 -2.33 14.83
CA PRO A 146 -17.12 -3.00 14.19
C PRO A 146 -17.82 -4.01 15.12
N ILE A 147 -17.08 -4.64 16.04
CA ILE A 147 -17.65 -5.54 17.05
C ILE A 147 -18.40 -4.74 18.11
N GLN A 148 -17.82 -3.63 18.59
CA GLN A 148 -18.48 -2.73 19.54
C GLN A 148 -19.81 -2.21 18.98
N ALA A 149 -19.79 -1.68 17.75
CA ALA A 149 -20.98 -1.16 17.09
C ALA A 149 -22.06 -2.24 16.88
N ALA A 150 -21.65 -3.45 16.45
CA ALA A 150 -22.58 -4.57 16.30
C ALA A 150 -23.16 -5.02 17.64
N ALA A 151 -22.36 -5.09 18.70
CA ALA A 151 -22.83 -5.45 20.04
C ALA A 151 -23.85 -4.44 20.58
N VAL A 152 -23.57 -3.14 20.46
CA VAL A 152 -24.49 -2.06 20.83
C VAL A 152 -25.80 -2.16 20.05
N LEU A 153 -25.71 -2.31 18.73
CA LEU A 153 -26.87 -2.43 17.85
C LEU A 153 -27.77 -3.62 18.22
N HIS A 154 -27.16 -4.80 18.39
CA HIS A 154 -27.89 -6.02 18.72
C HIS A 154 -28.42 -6.02 20.15
N PHE A 155 -27.71 -5.43 21.11
CA PHE A 155 -28.18 -5.29 22.48
C PHE A 155 -29.41 -4.38 22.57
N HIS A 156 -29.36 -3.21 21.90
CA HIS A 156 -30.52 -2.32 21.82
C HIS A 156 -31.71 -2.97 21.13
N SER A 157 -31.46 -3.66 20.01
CA SER A 157 -32.49 -4.41 19.29
C SER A 157 -33.09 -5.50 20.18
N LEU A 158 -32.27 -6.22 20.96
CA LEU A 158 -32.72 -7.26 21.87
C LEU A 158 -33.64 -6.71 22.95
N LEU A 159 -33.27 -5.60 23.58
CA LEU A 159 -34.10 -4.95 24.59
C LEU A 159 -35.42 -4.43 23.98
N SER A 160 -35.37 -3.84 22.77
CA SER A 160 -36.58 -3.34 22.09
C SER A 160 -37.52 -4.47 21.67
N MET A 161 -36.97 -5.56 21.14
CA MET A 161 -37.76 -6.74 20.79
C MET A 161 -38.36 -7.42 22.01
N ALA A 162 -37.62 -7.51 23.12
CA ALA A 162 -38.13 -8.08 24.37
C ALA A 162 -39.28 -7.22 24.95
N ALA A 163 -39.12 -5.90 24.96
CA ALA A 163 -40.18 -4.98 25.37
C ALA A 163 -41.41 -5.06 24.44
N LEU A 164 -41.21 -5.18 23.13
CA LEU A 164 -42.28 -5.39 22.13
C LEU A 164 -43.01 -6.70 22.33
N LEU A 165 -42.28 -7.79 22.60
CA LEU A 165 -42.87 -9.08 22.83
C LEU A 165 -43.69 -9.09 24.13
N LEU A 166 -43.17 -8.48 25.20
CA LEU A 166 -43.91 -8.31 26.46
C LEU A 166 -45.17 -7.48 26.25
N SER A 167 -45.05 -6.34 25.55
CA SER A 167 -46.17 -5.46 25.22
C SER A 167 -47.24 -6.16 24.39
N LEU A 168 -46.82 -6.96 23.39
CA LEU A 168 -47.72 -7.77 22.58
C LEU A 168 -48.41 -8.85 23.42
N THR A 169 -47.69 -9.49 24.34
CA THR A 169 -48.24 -10.53 25.23
C THR A 169 -49.29 -9.95 26.17
N VAL A 170 -48.99 -8.82 26.82
CA VAL A 170 -49.95 -8.10 27.68
C VAL A 170 -51.17 -7.66 26.86
N SER A 171 -50.94 -7.05 25.69
CA SER A 171 -52.03 -6.60 24.81
C SER A 171 -52.90 -7.75 24.32
N TYR A 172 -52.32 -8.92 24.03
CA TYR A 172 -53.07 -10.12 23.68
C TYR A 172 -54.04 -10.51 24.81
N PHE A 173 -53.57 -10.62 26.05
CA PHE A 173 -54.43 -10.99 27.18
C PHE A 173 -55.50 -9.95 27.51
N VAL A 174 -55.24 -8.66 27.27
CA VAL A 174 -56.19 -7.58 27.56
C VAL A 174 -57.26 -7.46 26.49
N PHE A 175 -56.89 -7.60 25.21
CA PHE A 175 -57.81 -7.38 24.10
C PHE A 175 -58.43 -8.67 23.54
N ALA A 176 -57.92 -9.86 23.88
CA ALA A 176 -58.50 -11.12 23.41
C ALA A 176 -59.98 -11.21 23.74
N GLY A 177 -60.82 -11.46 22.72
CA GLY A 177 -62.27 -11.56 22.87
C GLY A 177 -63.00 -10.22 22.96
N THR A 178 -62.28 -9.09 22.90
CA THR A 178 -62.90 -7.75 22.88
C THR A 178 -63.18 -7.28 21.44
N PRO A 179 -64.15 -6.36 21.23
CA PRO A 179 -64.41 -5.80 19.89
C PRO A 179 -63.23 -5.04 19.27
N HIS A 180 -62.24 -4.64 20.07
CA HIS A 180 -61.07 -3.89 19.62
C HIS A 180 -59.84 -4.77 19.34
N GLU A 181 -59.96 -6.10 19.48
CA GLU A 181 -58.85 -7.05 19.29
C GLU A 181 -58.17 -6.91 17.92
N GLY A 182 -58.98 -6.78 16.87
CA GLY A 182 -58.51 -6.57 15.51
C GLY A 182 -57.58 -5.36 15.41
N VAL A 183 -58.08 -4.19 15.80
CA VAL A 183 -57.35 -2.92 15.69
C VAL A 183 -56.06 -2.96 16.52
N ALA A 184 -56.10 -3.49 17.73
CA ALA A 184 -54.92 -3.59 18.59
C ALA A 184 -53.83 -4.49 17.96
N SER A 185 -54.21 -5.67 17.45
CA SER A 185 -53.28 -6.63 16.87
C SER A 185 -52.56 -6.11 15.61
N TRP A 186 -53.27 -5.39 14.74
CA TRP A 186 -52.71 -4.83 13.51
C TRP A 186 -51.72 -3.70 13.75
N LEU A 187 -51.82 -2.99 14.89
CA LEU A 187 -50.90 -1.92 15.24
C LEU A 187 -49.48 -2.43 15.55
N PHE A 188 -49.35 -3.68 16.01
CA PHE A 188 -48.05 -4.28 16.34
C PHE A 188 -47.20 -4.65 15.13
N LEU A 189 -47.81 -4.82 13.96
CA LEU A 189 -47.08 -5.18 12.74
C LEU A 189 -46.14 -4.06 12.25
N PRO A 190 -46.59 -2.81 12.04
CA PRO A 190 -45.66 -1.73 11.67
C PRO A 190 -44.63 -1.47 12.78
N MET A 191 -45.02 -1.57 14.06
CA MET A 191 -44.07 -1.38 15.18
C MET A 191 -42.95 -2.42 15.20
N SER A 192 -43.29 -3.70 15.04
CA SER A 192 -42.30 -4.79 14.97
C SER A 192 -41.43 -4.71 13.71
N GLY A 193 -42.02 -4.39 12.55
CA GLY A 193 -41.30 -4.18 11.29
C GLY A 193 -40.31 -3.01 11.33
N LEU A 194 -40.75 -1.82 11.77
CA LEU A 194 -39.90 -0.62 11.89
C LEU A 194 -38.77 -0.82 12.92
N SER A 195 -39.06 -1.48 14.04
CA SER A 195 -38.06 -1.74 15.07
C SER A 195 -36.95 -2.67 14.59
N LEU A 196 -37.23 -3.59 13.66
CA LEU A 196 -36.23 -4.50 13.09
C LEU A 196 -35.52 -3.87 11.89
N LEU A 197 -36.24 -3.23 10.98
CA LEU A 197 -35.64 -2.70 9.74
C LEU A 197 -34.62 -1.58 10.02
N THR A 198 -34.88 -0.72 11.02
CA THR A 198 -34.02 0.42 11.32
C THR A 198 -32.57 0.06 11.68
N PRO A 199 -32.29 -0.86 12.63
CA PRO A 199 -30.92 -1.26 12.95
C PRO A 199 -30.24 -2.03 11.80
N PHE A 200 -30.95 -2.92 11.11
CA PHE A 200 -30.34 -3.78 10.09
C PHE A 200 -30.03 -3.06 8.77
N MET A 201 -30.79 -2.02 8.40
CA MET A 201 -30.43 -1.19 7.24
C MET A 201 -29.17 -0.34 7.50
N GLN A 202 -28.89 0.00 8.76
CA GLN A 202 -27.72 0.79 9.15
C GLN A 202 -26.42 -0.03 9.25
N GLN A 203 -26.52 -1.35 9.43
CA GLN A 203 -25.35 -2.23 9.56
C GLN A 203 -24.41 -2.18 8.35
N ASP A 204 -24.92 -2.00 7.12
CA ASP A 204 -24.08 -1.93 5.91
C ASP A 204 -23.28 -0.61 5.84
N ARG A 205 -23.79 0.48 6.45
CA ARG A 205 -23.09 1.78 6.53
C ARG A 205 -21.92 1.72 7.52
N LEU A 206 -22.09 1.02 8.63
CA LEU A 206 -21.07 0.85 9.67
C LEU A 206 -19.87 0.00 9.19
N SER A 207 -20.06 -0.87 8.20
CA SER A 207 -18.97 -1.63 7.58
C SER A 207 -18.16 -0.86 6.53
N MET A 208 -18.69 0.24 5.98
CA MET A 208 -18.04 1.01 4.90
C MET A 208 -17.33 2.27 5.39
N ASP A 209 -17.93 3.03 6.32
CA ASP A 209 -17.40 4.30 6.83
C ASP A 209 -17.19 4.23 8.36
N ALA A 210 -16.28 3.38 8.82
CA ALA A 210 -15.93 3.28 10.24
C ALA A 210 -14.99 4.44 10.65
N THR A 211 -15.48 5.67 10.60
CA THR A 211 -14.88 6.79 11.35
C THR A 211 -15.36 6.74 12.80
N PRO A 212 -14.58 7.26 13.76
CA PRO A 212 -15.05 7.44 15.14
C PRO A 212 -16.40 8.19 15.22
N ASP A 213 -16.65 9.08 14.26
CA ASP A 213 -17.91 9.82 14.12
C ASP A 213 -19.10 8.93 13.74
N ALA A 214 -18.89 7.82 13.03
CA ALA A 214 -19.95 6.86 12.73
C ALA A 214 -20.44 6.13 14.00
N GLN A 215 -19.55 5.93 14.98
CA GLN A 215 -19.91 5.44 16.31
C GLN A 215 -20.72 6.50 17.09
N ALA A 216 -20.37 7.80 16.94
CA ALA A 216 -21.17 8.91 17.47
C ALA A 216 -22.58 8.97 16.86
N GLN A 217 -22.71 8.73 15.55
CA GLN A 217 -23.98 8.79 14.83
C GLN A 217 -24.88 7.56 15.06
N ALA A 218 -24.30 6.37 15.25
CA ALA A 218 -25.01 5.19 15.74
C ALA A 218 -25.43 5.32 17.22
N SER A 219 -24.70 6.15 17.98
CA SER A 219 -24.95 6.42 19.41
C SER A 219 -25.91 7.58 19.67
N THR A 220 -27.01 7.70 18.90
CA THR A 220 -28.18 8.43 19.42
C THR A 220 -28.84 7.60 20.55
N ALA A 221 -28.10 7.41 21.65
CA ALA A 221 -28.40 6.56 22.79
C ALA A 221 -29.65 7.01 23.55
N ASN A 222 -30.00 8.31 23.44
CA ASN A 222 -31.28 8.81 23.93
C ASN A 222 -32.46 8.28 23.11
N GLY A 223 -32.30 8.12 21.78
CA GLY A 223 -33.37 7.69 20.89
C GLY A 223 -33.84 6.26 21.18
N ALA A 224 -32.93 5.33 21.47
CA ALA A 224 -33.29 3.94 21.76
C ALA A 224 -34.00 3.80 23.12
N LEU A 225 -33.54 4.52 24.15
CA LEU A 225 -34.18 4.57 25.46
C LEU A 225 -35.58 5.18 25.38
N TRP A 226 -35.74 6.31 24.70
CA TRP A 226 -37.05 6.92 24.49
C TRP A 226 -37.99 6.04 23.67
N LYS A 227 -37.49 5.27 22.70
CA LYS A 227 -38.28 4.26 21.98
C LYS A 227 -38.77 3.16 22.94
N LEU A 228 -37.90 2.65 23.82
CA LEU A 228 -38.27 1.65 24.83
C LEU A 228 -39.31 2.17 25.82
N VAL A 229 -39.07 3.38 26.37
CA VAL A 229 -40.01 4.04 27.28
C VAL A 229 -41.35 4.28 26.58
N GLY A 230 -41.32 4.80 25.35
CA GLY A 230 -42.52 5.01 24.54
C GLY A 230 -43.28 3.71 24.28
N LEU A 231 -42.58 2.58 24.16
CA LEU A 231 -43.18 1.29 23.94
C LEU A 231 -43.82 0.68 25.21
N VAL A 232 -43.15 0.82 26.35
CA VAL A 232 -43.72 0.42 27.65
C VAL A 232 -44.94 1.28 27.96
N PHE A 233 -44.84 2.59 27.74
CA PHE A 233 -45.95 3.52 27.86
C PHE A 233 -47.09 3.14 26.92
N PHE A 234 -46.79 2.80 25.67
CA PHE A 234 -47.77 2.29 24.72
C PHE A 234 -48.45 1.02 25.24
N SER A 235 -47.70 0.04 25.79
CA SER A 235 -48.29 -1.18 26.35
C SER A 235 -49.28 -0.92 27.48
N ILE A 236 -49.04 0.10 28.30
CA ILE A 236 -49.87 0.44 29.46
C ILE A 236 -51.07 1.30 29.02
N MET A 237 -50.85 2.25 28.11
CA MET A 237 -51.86 3.22 27.68
C MET A 237 -52.77 2.69 26.59
N ALA A 238 -52.28 1.81 25.70
CA ALA A 238 -53.05 1.27 24.58
C ALA A 238 -54.37 0.62 25.04
N PRO A 239 -54.41 -0.23 26.09
CA PRO A 239 -55.65 -0.72 26.69
C PRO A 239 -56.71 0.32 27.02
N VAL A 240 -56.30 1.51 27.46
CA VAL A 240 -57.21 2.57 27.91
C VAL A 240 -57.59 3.50 26.76
N VAL A 241 -56.61 3.83 25.91
CA VAL A 241 -56.77 4.83 24.84
C VAL A 241 -57.48 4.24 23.62
N ILE A 242 -57.14 2.99 23.22
CA ILE A 242 -57.69 2.39 22.00
C ILE A 242 -59.22 2.28 22.06
N PRO A 243 -59.85 1.72 23.11
CA PRO A 243 -61.31 1.62 23.17
C PRO A 243 -62.03 2.98 23.21
N ARG A 244 -61.34 4.03 23.67
CA ARG A 244 -61.92 5.37 23.84
C ARG A 244 -61.81 6.23 22.59
N VAL A 245 -60.79 6.01 21.76
CA VAL A 245 -60.49 6.85 20.58
C VAL A 245 -60.82 6.15 19.27
N LEU A 246 -60.64 4.82 19.19
CA LEU A 246 -60.80 4.08 17.95
C LEU A 246 -62.15 3.35 17.91
N PRO A 247 -62.88 3.42 16.77
CA PRO A 247 -64.12 2.67 16.61
C PRO A 247 -63.84 1.16 16.69
N ALA A 248 -64.82 0.40 17.20
CA ALA A 248 -64.78 -1.05 17.17
C ALA A 248 -64.92 -1.54 15.72
N LEU A 249 -63.79 -1.77 15.04
CA LEU A 249 -63.76 -2.36 13.72
C LEU A 249 -63.64 -3.88 13.87
N SER A 250 -64.57 -4.64 13.29
CA SER A 250 -64.61 -6.10 13.29
C SER A 250 -63.56 -6.73 12.34
N ILE A 251 -62.31 -6.32 12.50
CA ILE A 251 -61.18 -6.82 11.72
C ILE A 251 -60.67 -8.13 12.37
N PRO A 252 -60.43 -9.20 11.60
CA PRO A 252 -59.83 -10.42 12.15
C PRO A 252 -58.45 -10.16 12.77
N PRO A 253 -58.17 -10.70 13.98
CA PRO A 253 -56.95 -10.40 14.71
C PRO A 253 -55.69 -11.01 14.06
N MET A 254 -54.56 -10.31 14.24
CA MET A 254 -53.26 -10.61 13.63
C MET A 254 -52.11 -10.69 14.64
N TRP A 255 -52.22 -11.58 15.63
CA TRP A 255 -51.15 -11.76 16.63
C TRP A 255 -49.95 -12.56 16.12
N ILE A 256 -50.18 -13.52 15.23
CA ILE A 256 -49.18 -14.55 14.86
C ILE A 256 -47.99 -13.95 14.08
N ALA A 257 -48.23 -13.13 13.06
CA ALA A 257 -47.16 -12.56 12.23
C ALA A 257 -46.16 -11.70 13.04
N PRO A 258 -46.60 -10.68 13.82
CA PRO A 258 -45.68 -9.89 14.63
C PRO A 258 -45.03 -10.73 15.75
N ALA A 259 -45.75 -11.67 16.38
CA ALA A 259 -45.17 -12.55 17.39
C ALA A 259 -44.04 -13.41 16.82
N LEU A 260 -44.27 -14.02 15.65
CA LEU A 260 -43.28 -14.87 15.00
C LEU A 260 -42.07 -14.07 14.54
N LEU A 261 -42.29 -12.88 13.97
CA LEU A 261 -41.23 -11.95 13.59
C LEU A 261 -40.35 -11.57 14.80
N LEU A 262 -40.97 -11.23 15.93
CA LEU A 262 -40.28 -10.83 17.16
C LEU A 262 -39.53 -12.00 17.79
N VAL A 263 -40.17 -13.16 17.99
CA VAL A 263 -39.54 -14.35 18.58
C VAL A 263 -38.40 -14.85 17.70
N GLY A 264 -38.61 -14.93 16.39
CA GLY A 264 -37.58 -15.39 15.45
C GLY A 264 -36.36 -14.46 15.40
N SER A 265 -36.59 -13.15 15.45
CA SER A 265 -35.51 -12.14 15.48
C SER A 265 -34.81 -12.06 16.84
N LEU A 266 -35.54 -12.30 17.93
CA LEU A 266 -34.99 -12.37 19.29
C LEU A 266 -34.04 -13.56 19.43
N ILE A 267 -34.44 -14.75 18.97
CA ILE A 267 -33.59 -15.95 18.95
C ILE A 267 -32.33 -15.68 18.12
N ALA A 268 -32.49 -15.11 16.92
CA ALA A 268 -31.35 -14.78 16.05
C ALA A 268 -30.37 -13.80 16.72
N SER A 269 -30.88 -12.77 17.40
CA SER A 269 -30.05 -11.77 18.09
C SER A 269 -29.40 -12.32 19.36
N LEU A 270 -30.07 -13.20 20.11
CA LEU A 270 -29.49 -13.91 21.25
C LEU A 270 -28.33 -14.81 20.82
N LEU A 271 -28.54 -15.64 19.80
CA LEU A 271 -27.50 -16.51 19.25
C LEU A 271 -26.30 -15.70 18.75
N PHE A 272 -26.54 -14.59 18.05
CA PHE A 272 -25.49 -13.68 17.61
C PHE A 272 -24.75 -13.05 18.80
N PHE A 273 -25.47 -12.53 19.79
CA PHE A 273 -24.88 -11.86 20.95
C PHE A 273 -23.99 -12.83 21.75
N PHE A 274 -24.46 -14.05 22.02
CA PHE A 274 -23.64 -15.07 22.67
C PHE A 274 -22.46 -15.54 21.81
N ALA A 275 -22.62 -15.61 20.49
CA ALA A 275 -21.51 -15.92 19.59
C ALA A 275 -20.44 -14.81 19.60
N LEU A 276 -20.87 -13.55 19.69
CA LEU A 276 -19.99 -12.38 19.79
C LEU A 276 -19.21 -12.40 21.10
N THR A 277 -19.89 -12.55 22.24
CA THR A 277 -19.23 -12.56 23.56
C THR A 277 -18.27 -13.74 23.72
N ALA A 278 -18.61 -14.91 23.17
CA ALA A 278 -17.72 -16.07 23.14
C ALA A 278 -16.48 -15.90 22.24
N ARG A 279 -16.40 -14.82 21.44
CA ARG A 279 -15.31 -14.53 20.50
C ARG A 279 -14.62 -13.20 20.77
N LEU A 280 -14.90 -12.55 21.91
CA LEU A 280 -14.17 -11.35 22.32
C LEU A 280 -12.73 -11.73 22.62
N ASP A 281 -11.80 -11.01 22.00
CA ASP A 281 -10.39 -11.14 22.34
C ASP A 281 -10.17 -10.40 23.65
N ARG A 282 -9.55 -11.07 24.63
CA ARG A 282 -8.94 -10.34 25.74
C ARG A 282 -7.75 -9.60 25.15
N ALA A 283 -7.64 -8.29 25.40
CA ALA A 283 -6.46 -7.54 25.02
C ALA A 283 -5.21 -8.23 25.61
N SER A 284 -4.47 -8.93 24.76
CA SER A 284 -3.14 -9.40 25.10
C SER A 284 -2.24 -8.19 25.14
N HIS A 285 -1.42 -8.08 26.20
CA HIS A 285 -0.42 -7.06 26.46
C HIS A 285 -0.06 -6.20 25.24
N THR A 286 -0.27 -4.90 25.35
CA THR A 286 0.20 -3.91 24.37
C THR A 286 1.57 -3.42 24.81
N ASP A 287 2.62 -3.88 24.14
CA ASP A 287 3.99 -3.43 24.39
C ASP A 287 4.73 -3.15 23.09
N VAL A 288 5.67 -2.22 23.17
CA VAL A 288 6.45 -1.73 22.05
C VAL A 288 7.90 -1.64 22.51
N SER A 289 8.79 -2.27 21.76
CA SER A 289 10.22 -2.17 22.01
C SER A 289 10.71 -0.81 21.54
N CYS A 290 11.47 -0.13 22.39
CA CYS A 290 12.10 1.15 22.06
C CYS A 290 13.57 1.09 22.51
N GLU A 291 14.47 1.13 21.53
CA GLU A 291 15.91 1.19 21.76
C GLU A 291 16.40 2.60 21.39
N GLN A 292 16.97 3.29 22.37
CA GLN A 292 17.56 4.62 22.19
C GLN A 292 19.07 4.54 22.35
N THR A 293 19.81 4.95 21.32
CA THR A 293 21.27 5.04 21.35
C THR A 293 21.73 6.37 20.76
N THR A 294 22.89 6.84 21.22
CA THR A 294 23.60 7.94 20.58
C THR A 294 24.48 7.40 19.46
N ILE A 295 24.55 8.13 18.34
CA ILE A 295 25.41 7.84 17.19
C ILE A 295 26.24 9.07 16.83
N ALA A 296 27.51 8.84 16.50
CA ALA A 296 28.42 9.82 15.94
C ALA A 296 28.77 9.38 14.51
N MET A 297 28.82 10.30 13.56
CA MET A 297 29.20 9.99 12.17
C MET A 297 29.83 11.20 11.48
N ASN A 298 30.69 10.91 10.50
CA ASN A 298 31.31 11.94 9.65
C ASN A 298 30.76 11.88 8.22
N CYS A 299 29.50 11.48 8.06
CA CYS A 299 28.80 11.40 6.78
C CYS A 299 27.44 12.11 6.85
N ALA A 300 26.84 12.39 5.69
CA ALA A 300 25.49 12.94 5.64
C ALA A 300 24.49 11.93 6.27
N PRO A 301 23.61 12.36 7.19
CA PRO A 301 22.70 11.45 7.88
C PRO A 301 21.69 10.77 6.93
N ALA A 302 21.47 11.33 5.74
CA ALA A 302 20.71 10.69 4.66
C ALA A 302 21.30 9.34 4.21
N GLN A 303 22.59 9.06 4.47
CA GLN A 303 23.17 7.74 4.20
C GLN A 303 22.58 6.64 5.08
N LEU A 304 22.11 6.95 6.30
CA LEU A 304 21.38 6.00 7.14
C LEU A 304 20.13 5.47 6.43
N TRP A 305 19.43 6.31 5.67
CA TRP A 305 18.23 5.91 4.91
C TRP A 305 18.52 4.82 3.89
N THR A 306 19.72 4.81 3.30
CA THR A 306 20.11 3.77 2.34
C THR A 306 20.31 2.41 3.01
N THR A 307 20.87 2.41 4.22
CA THR A 307 21.04 1.21 5.04
C THR A 307 19.70 0.73 5.57
N ILE A 308 18.86 1.63 6.10
CA ILE A 308 17.50 1.31 6.55
C ILE A 308 16.67 0.69 5.42
N SER A 309 16.70 1.29 4.22
CA SER A 309 15.99 0.76 3.05
C SER A 309 16.45 -0.66 2.68
N ARG A 310 17.75 -0.96 2.83
CA ARG A 310 18.30 -2.30 2.58
C ARG A 310 17.85 -3.30 3.65
N ASP A 311 17.84 -2.89 4.91
CA ASP A 311 17.34 -3.71 6.02
C ASP A 311 15.84 -3.99 5.84
N PHE A 312 15.04 -3.00 5.46
CA PHE A 312 13.63 -3.20 5.12
C PHE A 312 13.44 -4.12 3.91
N GLN A 313 14.29 -4.04 2.90
CA GLN A 313 14.26 -4.97 1.77
C GLN A 313 14.50 -6.42 2.19
N SER A 314 15.37 -6.65 3.18
CA SER A 314 15.59 -8.00 3.74
C SER A 314 14.38 -8.54 4.51
N SER A 315 13.50 -7.65 4.98
CA SER A 315 12.26 -7.98 5.69
C SER A 315 11.04 -8.17 4.79
N TRP A 316 11.22 -8.10 3.46
CA TRP A 316 10.12 -8.27 2.51
C TRP A 316 9.57 -9.68 2.55
N GLU A 317 8.33 -9.78 3.01
CA GLU A 317 7.59 -11.02 2.98
C GLU A 317 7.22 -11.36 1.52
N ARG A 318 7.74 -12.48 1.02
CA ARG A 318 7.49 -12.99 -0.34
C ARG A 318 7.82 -12.00 -1.46
N SER A 319 8.88 -11.23 -1.28
CA SER A 319 9.34 -10.23 -2.26
C SER A 319 8.34 -9.10 -2.51
N ILE A 320 7.34 -8.93 -1.64
CA ILE A 320 6.41 -7.80 -1.69
C ILE A 320 6.97 -6.69 -0.78
N PRO A 321 7.14 -5.45 -1.29
CA PRO A 321 7.64 -4.35 -0.48
C PRO A 321 6.78 -4.06 0.74
N ASN A 322 7.42 -3.60 1.81
CA ASN A 322 6.74 -3.12 3.01
C ASN A 322 5.81 -1.94 2.71
N ARG A 323 4.85 -1.72 3.59
CA ARG A 323 3.91 -0.57 3.53
C ARG A 323 4.55 0.60 4.24
N ALA A 324 4.84 1.66 3.50
CA ALA A 324 5.40 2.88 4.06
C ALA A 324 4.27 3.84 4.49
N TYR A 325 4.30 4.28 5.75
CA TYR A 325 3.34 5.24 6.30
C TYR A 325 3.94 6.64 6.43
N ALA A 326 5.22 6.72 6.80
CA ALA A 326 5.97 7.98 6.81
C ALA A 326 7.39 7.76 6.30
N ASN A 327 7.90 8.74 5.58
CA ASN A 327 9.28 8.75 5.11
C ASN A 327 9.75 10.20 5.01
N ILE A 328 10.45 10.68 6.04
CA ILE A 328 11.04 12.01 6.09
C ILE A 328 12.55 11.83 6.25
N PRO A 329 13.33 11.85 5.15
CA PRO A 329 14.77 11.77 5.23
C PRO A 329 15.34 13.03 5.90
N PRO A 330 16.45 12.92 6.66
CA PRO A 330 17.07 14.05 7.32
C PRO A 330 17.71 14.96 6.27
N ASP A 331 17.38 16.25 6.33
CA ASP A 331 17.96 17.27 5.47
C ASP A 331 19.09 18.02 6.19
N VAL A 332 20.19 18.24 5.48
CA VAL A 332 21.39 18.98 5.91
C VAL A 332 21.79 20.04 4.88
N SER A 333 20.86 20.44 4.02
CA SER A 333 21.08 21.44 2.96
C SER A 333 21.14 22.89 3.50
N GLU A 334 20.58 23.13 4.68
CA GLU A 334 20.48 24.46 5.31
C GLU A 334 21.77 24.89 6.04
N GLY A 335 22.80 25.27 5.28
CA GLY A 335 23.98 25.97 5.82
C GLY A 335 25.08 25.09 6.42
N GLU A 336 26.07 25.73 7.07
CA GLU A 336 27.25 25.04 7.62
C GLU A 336 27.01 24.44 9.01
N ARG A 337 25.99 24.89 9.73
CA ARG A 337 25.57 24.36 11.04
C ARG A 337 24.06 24.43 11.15
N GLY A 338 23.46 23.35 11.65
CA GLY A 338 22.02 23.29 11.87
C GLY A 338 21.61 22.07 12.69
N SER A 339 20.29 21.96 12.92
CA SER A 339 19.67 20.74 13.43
C SER A 339 19.08 19.96 12.26
N PHE A 340 19.13 18.63 12.34
CA PHE A 340 18.40 17.76 11.43
C PHE A 340 17.45 16.87 12.23
N GLY A 341 16.35 16.47 11.59
CA GLY A 341 15.40 15.50 12.10
C GLY A 341 14.86 14.70 10.92
N GLY A 342 14.74 13.39 11.11
CA GLY A 342 14.14 12.51 10.13
C GLY A 342 13.55 11.29 10.81
N TYR A 343 12.45 10.78 10.26
CA TYR A 343 11.89 9.52 10.71
C TYR A 343 11.23 8.77 9.56
N ILE A 344 11.22 7.45 9.69
CA ILE A 344 10.63 6.52 8.73
C ILE A 344 9.77 5.51 9.47
N VAL A 345 8.60 5.24 8.93
CA VAL A 345 7.63 4.28 9.47
C VAL A 345 7.24 3.33 8.35
N GLU A 346 7.62 2.06 8.52
CA GLU A 346 7.27 0.99 7.58
C GLU A 346 6.69 -0.22 8.31
N GLU A 347 5.76 -0.89 7.66
CA GLU A 347 5.16 -2.13 8.14
C GLU A 347 5.47 -3.28 7.18
N THR A 348 5.91 -4.42 7.71
CA THR A 348 6.03 -5.66 6.94
C THR A 348 4.68 -6.06 6.36
N GLN A 349 4.68 -6.76 5.22
CA GLN A 349 3.40 -7.17 4.64
C GLN A 349 2.58 -8.06 5.59
N PRO A 350 1.31 -7.70 5.87
CA PRO A 350 0.45 -8.47 6.76
C PRO A 350 0.18 -9.87 6.24
N VAL A 351 0.52 -10.85 7.07
CA VAL A 351 0.30 -12.28 6.77
C VAL A 351 -0.95 -12.76 7.49
N PRO A 352 -1.89 -13.41 6.79
CA PRO A 352 -3.05 -13.99 7.43
C PRO A 352 -2.67 -15.11 8.42
N THR A 353 -3.27 -15.08 9.60
CA THR A 353 -3.06 -16.11 10.64
C THR A 353 -4.16 -17.17 10.57
N SER A 354 -3.78 -18.45 10.61
CA SER A 354 -4.70 -19.60 10.50
C SER A 354 -5.49 -19.92 11.79
N THR A 355 -5.22 -19.23 12.89
CA THR A 355 -5.70 -19.54 14.25
C THR A 355 -7.21 -19.53 14.44
N THR A 356 -7.99 -19.01 13.47
CA THR A 356 -9.45 -18.88 13.58
C THR A 356 -10.22 -19.47 12.40
N GLN A 357 -9.56 -20.23 11.53
CA GLN A 357 -10.16 -20.77 10.31
C GLN A 357 -10.32 -22.28 10.36
N PHE A 358 -11.57 -22.74 10.34
CA PHE A 358 -11.90 -24.16 10.37
C PHE A 358 -11.95 -24.72 8.95
N ARG A 359 -11.25 -25.83 8.70
CA ARG A 359 -11.31 -26.52 7.39
C ARG A 359 -12.51 -27.46 7.32
N THR A 360 -12.84 -28.07 8.46
CA THR A 360 -13.87 -29.10 8.59
C THR A 360 -14.99 -28.68 9.55
N TRP A 361 -16.17 -29.28 9.37
CA TRP A 361 -17.32 -29.08 10.27
C TRP A 361 -17.04 -29.57 11.69
N GLY A 362 -16.27 -30.66 11.83
CA GLY A 362 -15.91 -31.23 13.14
C GLY A 362 -15.06 -30.29 13.99
N GLU A 363 -14.15 -29.53 13.37
CA GLU A 363 -13.38 -28.49 14.07
C GLU A 363 -14.28 -27.32 14.48
N ALA A 364 -15.16 -26.87 13.58
CA ALA A 364 -16.05 -25.73 13.83
C ALA A 364 -17.06 -26.00 14.96
N VAL A 365 -17.54 -27.23 15.14
CA VAL A 365 -18.50 -27.57 16.22
C VAL A 365 -17.83 -27.59 17.59
N LYS A 366 -16.52 -27.88 17.67
CA LYS A 366 -15.78 -27.96 18.94
C LYS A 366 -15.60 -26.60 19.60
N VAL A 367 -15.49 -25.54 18.79
CA VAL A 367 -15.33 -24.17 19.31
C VAL A 367 -16.70 -23.55 19.61
N THR A 368 -16.88 -23.06 20.83
CA THR A 368 -18.18 -22.55 21.31
C THR A 368 -18.73 -21.40 20.45
N SER A 369 -17.89 -20.45 20.06
CA SER A 369 -18.31 -19.29 19.26
C SER A 369 -18.82 -19.71 17.87
N SER A 370 -18.10 -20.60 17.18
CA SER A 370 -18.54 -21.13 15.88
C SER A 370 -19.76 -22.03 16.00
N ARG A 371 -19.90 -22.85 17.05
CA ARG A 371 -21.11 -23.65 17.28
C ARG A 371 -22.37 -22.77 17.36
N LEU A 372 -22.29 -21.62 18.04
CA LEU A 372 -23.41 -20.67 18.12
C LEU A 372 -23.71 -20.02 16.76
N LEU A 373 -22.68 -19.74 15.95
CA LEU A 373 -22.86 -19.26 14.57
C LEU A 373 -23.47 -20.31 13.63
N LEU A 374 -23.12 -21.59 13.80
CA LEU A 374 -23.73 -22.69 13.07
C LEU A 374 -25.21 -22.85 13.47
N ALA A 375 -25.52 -22.71 14.77
CA ALA A 375 -26.90 -22.73 15.27
C ALA A 375 -27.73 -21.56 14.70
N LEU A 376 -27.13 -20.36 14.55
CA LEU A 376 -27.77 -19.22 13.90
C LEU A 376 -28.07 -19.49 12.41
N GLY A 377 -27.13 -20.11 11.69
CA GLY A 377 -27.36 -20.56 10.30
C GLY A 377 -28.47 -21.60 10.19
N ALA A 378 -28.49 -22.58 11.10
CA ALA A 378 -29.53 -23.60 11.17
C ALA A 378 -30.92 -23.00 11.49
N TRP A 379 -30.99 -22.01 12.38
CA TRP A 379 -32.22 -21.27 12.68
C TRP A 379 -32.78 -20.60 11.42
N GLY A 380 -31.92 -19.95 10.62
CA GLY A 380 -32.31 -19.39 9.32
C GLY A 380 -32.87 -20.44 8.34
N VAL A 381 -32.29 -21.65 8.30
CA VAL A 381 -32.82 -22.76 7.48
C VAL A 381 -34.18 -23.23 7.98
N ILE A 382 -34.38 -23.35 9.31
CA ILE A 382 -35.66 -23.75 9.91
C ILE A 382 -36.75 -22.73 9.57
N CYS A 383 -36.47 -21.42 9.71
CA CYS A 383 -37.42 -20.37 9.34
C CYS A 383 -37.75 -20.40 7.83
N ALA A 384 -36.77 -20.70 6.98
CA ALA A 384 -36.99 -20.82 5.53
C ALA A 384 -37.87 -22.02 5.18
N ALA A 385 -37.66 -23.17 5.84
CA ALA A 385 -38.50 -24.35 5.68
C ALA A 385 -39.94 -24.08 6.15
N ALA A 386 -40.10 -23.40 7.29
CA ALA A 386 -41.42 -22.98 7.78
C ALA A 386 -42.12 -22.03 6.79
N ALA A 387 -41.40 -21.03 6.26
CA ALA A 387 -41.95 -20.06 5.28
C ALA A 387 -42.43 -20.77 4.02
N SER A 388 -41.58 -21.63 3.46
CA SER A 388 -41.86 -22.42 2.26
C SER A 388 -43.04 -23.37 2.46
N SER A 389 -43.09 -24.08 3.59
CA SER A 389 -44.16 -25.04 3.90
C SER A 389 -45.50 -24.36 4.13
N ILE A 390 -45.53 -23.27 4.90
CA ILE A 390 -46.75 -22.47 5.14
C ILE A 390 -47.27 -21.89 3.83
N ALA A 391 -46.37 -21.31 3.01
CA ALA A 391 -46.77 -20.77 1.72
C ALA A 391 -47.35 -21.84 0.79
N ALA A 392 -46.70 -23.00 0.67
CA ALA A 392 -47.16 -24.10 -0.16
C ALA A 392 -48.52 -24.65 0.30
N TYR A 393 -48.69 -24.87 1.61
CA TYR A 393 -49.93 -25.41 2.18
C TYR A 393 -51.12 -24.46 2.05
N TYR A 394 -50.93 -23.17 2.32
CA TYR A 394 -52.05 -22.23 2.27
C TYR A 394 -52.35 -21.77 0.84
N ALA A 395 -51.36 -21.64 -0.04
CA ALA A 395 -51.59 -21.24 -1.43
C ALA A 395 -52.55 -22.19 -2.16
N SER A 396 -52.48 -23.50 -1.89
CA SER A 396 -53.41 -24.48 -2.47
C SER A 396 -54.85 -24.35 -1.95
N ASN A 397 -55.06 -23.63 -0.84
CA ASN A 397 -56.35 -23.49 -0.19
C ASN A 397 -56.96 -22.08 -0.36
N PHE A 398 -56.32 -21.17 -1.11
CA PHE A 398 -56.77 -19.77 -1.21
C PHE A 398 -58.17 -19.59 -1.81
N GLU A 399 -58.65 -20.51 -2.66
CA GLU A 399 -60.02 -20.45 -3.20
C GLU A 399 -61.09 -20.52 -2.10
N THR A 400 -60.80 -21.26 -1.01
CA THR A 400 -61.73 -21.46 0.11
C THR A 400 -61.61 -20.41 1.20
N MET A 401 -60.58 -19.55 1.14
CA MET A 401 -60.23 -18.62 2.20
C MET A 401 -60.78 -17.22 1.93
N GLN A 402 -61.16 -16.53 3.00
CA GLN A 402 -61.55 -15.12 2.90
C GLN A 402 -60.32 -14.23 2.61
N ARG A 403 -60.53 -13.09 1.93
CA ARG A 403 -59.45 -12.15 1.55
C ARG A 403 -58.57 -11.73 2.74
N MET A 404 -59.17 -11.48 3.90
CA MET A 404 -58.43 -11.13 5.12
C MET A 404 -57.63 -12.29 5.70
N GLN A 405 -58.02 -13.55 5.46
CA GLN A 405 -57.23 -14.71 5.88
C GLN A 405 -55.98 -14.86 5.00
N ILE A 406 -56.11 -14.62 3.70
CA ILE A 406 -55.01 -14.64 2.72
C ILE A 406 -53.95 -13.59 3.10
N SER A 407 -54.36 -12.35 3.44
CA SER A 407 -53.42 -11.31 3.85
C SER A 407 -52.65 -11.67 5.12
N ARG A 408 -53.25 -12.39 6.09
CA ARG A 408 -52.54 -12.87 7.29
C ARG A 408 -51.44 -13.87 6.93
N VAL A 409 -51.75 -14.81 6.03
CA VAL A 409 -50.77 -15.81 5.57
C VAL A 409 -49.60 -15.12 4.87
N MET A 410 -49.87 -14.15 3.99
CA MET A 410 -48.82 -13.35 3.33
C MET A 410 -47.89 -12.71 4.35
N LEU A 411 -48.45 -12.06 5.37
CA LEU A 411 -47.68 -11.36 6.39
C LEU A 411 -46.87 -12.31 7.28
N VAL A 412 -47.38 -13.51 7.56
CA VAL A 412 -46.61 -14.57 8.26
C VAL A 412 -45.42 -15.03 7.42
N VAL A 413 -45.60 -15.24 6.11
CA VAL A 413 -44.51 -15.66 5.23
C VAL A 413 -43.47 -14.53 5.08
N VAL A 414 -43.91 -13.28 4.92
CA VAL A 414 -43.02 -12.11 4.89
C VAL A 414 -42.25 -11.99 6.19
N ALA A 415 -42.90 -12.16 7.35
CA ALA A 415 -42.25 -12.14 8.66
C ALA A 415 -41.14 -13.20 8.76
N LEU A 416 -41.42 -14.44 8.37
CA LEU A 416 -40.43 -15.52 8.35
C LEU A 416 -39.25 -15.20 7.40
N CYS A 417 -39.55 -14.71 6.19
CA CYS A 417 -38.53 -14.30 5.23
C CYS A 417 -37.62 -13.18 5.78
N LEU A 418 -38.17 -12.22 6.52
CA LEU A 418 -37.37 -11.18 7.19
C LEU A 418 -36.43 -11.78 8.24
N VAL A 419 -36.91 -12.75 9.04
CA VAL A 419 -36.06 -13.49 10.01
C VAL A 419 -34.94 -14.26 9.29
N VAL A 420 -35.24 -14.90 8.16
CA VAL A 420 -34.24 -15.61 7.33
C VAL A 420 -33.14 -14.65 6.87
N VAL A 421 -33.51 -13.50 6.29
CA VAL A 421 -32.56 -12.48 5.84
C VAL A 421 -31.71 -11.98 7.01
N LEU A 422 -32.33 -11.77 8.17
CA LEU A 422 -31.65 -11.33 9.38
C LEU A 422 -30.58 -12.33 9.82
N CYS A 423 -30.92 -13.62 9.98
CA CYS A 423 -29.99 -14.64 10.45
C CYS A 423 -28.72 -14.72 9.59
N HIS A 424 -28.90 -14.70 8.27
CA HIS A 424 -27.78 -14.79 7.32
C HIS A 424 -26.97 -13.51 7.25
N LYS A 425 -27.59 -12.33 7.44
CA LYS A 425 -26.88 -11.05 7.46
C LYS A 425 -25.99 -10.93 8.70
N THR A 426 -26.50 -11.28 9.88
CA THR A 426 -25.78 -11.14 11.14
C THR A 426 -24.66 -12.16 11.28
N ALA A 427 -24.89 -13.41 10.87
CA ALA A 427 -23.85 -14.43 10.83
C ALA A 427 -22.66 -14.02 9.96
N HIS A 428 -22.92 -13.34 8.83
CA HIS A 428 -21.89 -12.95 7.86
C HIS A 428 -20.81 -12.04 8.47
N LEU A 429 -21.16 -11.14 9.38
CA LEU A 429 -20.22 -10.23 10.03
C LEU A 429 -19.17 -10.97 10.87
N LEU A 430 -19.58 -11.96 11.66
CA LEU A 430 -18.63 -12.70 12.50
C LEU A 430 -17.83 -13.71 11.67
N TRP A 431 -18.43 -14.30 10.63
CA TRP A 431 -17.67 -15.17 9.71
C TRP A 431 -16.66 -14.38 8.85
N SER A 432 -16.89 -13.10 8.58
CA SER A 432 -15.97 -12.26 7.77
C SER A 432 -14.70 -11.81 8.49
N ARG A 433 -14.56 -12.14 9.78
CA ARG A 433 -13.42 -11.77 10.62
C ARG A 433 -12.15 -12.50 10.19
N MET A 434 -11.12 -11.74 9.83
CA MET A 434 -9.80 -12.25 9.46
C MET A 434 -8.72 -11.61 10.34
N GLN A 435 -7.73 -12.40 10.75
CA GLN A 435 -6.60 -11.94 11.56
C GLN A 435 -5.33 -11.89 10.73
N PHE A 436 -4.54 -10.83 10.91
CA PHE A 436 -3.27 -10.63 10.25
C PHE A 436 -2.18 -10.30 11.28
N LYS A 437 -1.01 -10.91 11.11
CA LYS A 437 0.21 -10.58 11.84
C LYS A 437 1.14 -9.78 10.93
N SER A 438 1.72 -8.72 11.47
CA SER A 438 2.76 -7.93 10.83
C SER A 438 3.63 -7.26 11.88
N ARG A 439 4.70 -6.59 11.44
CA ARG A 439 5.62 -5.85 12.28
C ARG A 439 5.72 -4.42 11.78
N ILE A 440 5.66 -3.47 12.71
CA ILE A 440 5.88 -2.05 12.42
C ILE A 440 7.29 -1.68 12.89
N TYR A 441 8.03 -0.99 12.03
CA TYR A 441 9.28 -0.31 12.32
C TYR A 441 9.04 1.19 12.32
N TRP A 442 9.45 1.86 13.38
CA TRP A 442 9.52 3.31 13.43
C TRP A 442 10.93 3.72 13.88
N ILE A 443 11.68 4.30 12.95
CA ILE A 443 13.08 4.71 13.18
C ILE A 443 13.12 6.23 13.10
N GLU A 444 13.66 6.86 14.13
CA GLU A 444 13.80 8.31 14.25
C GLU A 444 15.27 8.65 14.51
N THR A 445 15.77 9.67 13.82
CA THR A 445 17.09 10.24 14.09
C THR A 445 16.99 11.76 14.15
N SER A 446 17.61 12.34 15.16
CA SER A 446 17.68 13.79 15.34
C SER A 446 19.00 14.18 15.99
N GLY A 447 19.52 15.34 15.60
CA GLY A 447 20.79 15.82 16.11
C GLY A 447 21.19 17.14 15.48
N THR A 448 22.38 17.61 15.85
CA THR A 448 23.01 18.77 15.23
C THR A 448 24.11 18.31 14.28
N TYR A 449 24.35 19.09 13.23
CA TYR A 449 25.40 18.82 12.26
C TYR A 449 26.28 20.05 12.05
N GLN A 450 27.54 19.80 11.73
CA GLN A 450 28.46 20.80 11.22
C GLN A 450 29.06 20.32 9.90
N THR A 451 28.81 21.05 8.83
CA THR A 451 29.32 20.77 7.50
C THR A 451 30.58 21.61 7.25
N SER A 452 31.68 20.95 6.92
CA SER A 452 32.95 21.60 6.54
C SER A 452 33.39 21.14 5.16
N LYS A 453 33.93 22.05 4.35
CA LYS A 453 34.55 21.69 3.07
C LYS A 453 36.01 21.32 3.32
N ILE A 454 36.34 20.05 3.16
CA ILE A 454 37.70 19.56 3.24
C ILE A 454 38.26 19.55 1.81
N ALA A 455 39.28 20.37 1.56
CA ALA A 455 40.06 20.25 0.35
C ALA A 455 40.95 19.00 0.45
N ILE A 456 40.60 17.96 -0.32
CA ILE A 456 41.44 16.79 -0.53
C ILE A 456 42.34 17.12 -1.72
N GLY A 457 43.53 17.62 -1.42
CA GLY A 457 44.47 18.13 -2.42
C GLY A 457 45.92 18.02 -1.98
N ASN A 458 46.75 17.59 -2.91
CA ASN A 458 48.17 17.33 -2.79
C ASN A 458 48.91 18.54 -2.19
N GLN A 459 49.49 18.42 -0.98
CA GLN A 459 50.34 19.48 -0.42
C GLN A 459 51.63 19.71 -1.24
N PHE A 460 51.91 18.89 -2.26
CA PHE A 460 53.07 19.05 -3.12
C PHE A 460 52.73 18.91 -4.62
N LYS A 461 52.47 20.06 -5.26
CA LYS A 461 52.46 20.30 -6.72
C LYS A 461 51.51 19.42 -7.55
N GLY A 462 50.21 19.77 -7.56
CA GLY A 462 49.24 19.33 -8.56
C GLY A 462 48.07 20.31 -8.68
N HIS A 463 47.61 20.62 -9.89
CA HIS A 463 46.58 21.64 -10.15
C HIS A 463 45.12 21.17 -9.96
N THR A 464 44.91 19.93 -9.52
CA THR A 464 43.56 19.39 -9.28
C THR A 464 43.28 19.34 -7.78
N GLN A 465 42.45 20.26 -7.29
CA GLN A 465 41.96 20.26 -5.92
C GLN A 465 40.57 19.63 -5.88
N SER A 466 40.43 18.45 -5.28
CA SER A 466 39.14 17.83 -5.04
C SER A 466 38.62 18.29 -3.68
N SER A 467 37.60 19.15 -3.64
CA SER A 467 36.93 19.48 -2.38
C SER A 467 35.83 18.46 -2.10
N SER A 468 35.85 17.89 -0.89
CA SER A 468 34.78 17.04 -0.38
C SER A 468 34.11 17.75 0.78
N THR A 469 32.78 17.75 0.80
CA THR A 469 32.00 18.27 1.90
C THR A 469 31.86 17.17 2.96
N LEU A 470 32.39 17.42 4.16
CA LEU A 470 32.27 16.52 5.30
C LEU A 470 31.22 17.08 6.26
N THR A 471 30.16 16.30 6.52
CA THR A 471 29.18 16.60 7.55
C THR A 471 29.55 15.80 8.80
N ARG A 472 29.92 16.51 9.87
CA ARG A 472 30.23 15.92 11.18
C ARG A 472 29.02 16.02 12.09
N ILE A 473 28.71 14.90 12.74
CA ILE A 473 27.66 14.75 13.74
C ILE A 473 28.31 14.08 14.95
N GLU A 474 28.34 14.79 16.08
CA GLU A 474 29.00 14.31 17.30
C GLU A 474 28.03 13.51 18.18
N ASP A 475 26.86 14.08 18.49
CA ASP A 475 25.84 13.46 19.34
C ASP A 475 24.45 13.53 18.66
N ALA A 476 24.15 12.56 17.79
CA ALA A 476 22.79 12.37 17.29
C ALA A 476 22.06 11.27 18.06
N THR A 477 20.79 11.53 18.39
CA THR A 477 19.90 10.55 18.97
C THR A 477 19.34 9.66 17.85
N LEU A 478 19.46 8.35 18.03
CA LEU A 478 18.80 7.33 17.21
C LEU A 478 17.82 6.55 18.08
N ARG A 479 16.55 6.53 17.68
CA ARG A 479 15.50 5.74 18.32
C ARG A 479 14.96 4.72 17.34
N VAL A 480 14.92 3.47 17.76
CA VAL A 480 14.37 2.35 16.98
C VAL A 480 13.21 1.76 17.76
N TRP A 481 12.01 1.98 17.26
CA TRP A 481 10.78 1.40 17.78
C TRP A 481 10.36 0.22 16.91
N VAL A 482 10.09 -0.92 17.53
CA VAL A 482 9.61 -2.12 16.82
C VAL A 482 8.51 -2.79 17.62
N THR A 483 7.44 -3.18 16.94
CA THR A 483 6.35 -3.97 17.54
C THR A 483 5.78 -4.97 16.54
N ASP A 484 5.52 -6.19 17.03
CA ASP A 484 4.75 -7.21 16.33
C ASP A 484 3.27 -6.97 16.61
N ILE A 485 2.49 -6.60 15.60
CA ILE A 485 1.07 -6.36 15.75
C ILE A 485 0.23 -7.55 15.32
N VAL A 486 -0.87 -7.77 16.03
CA VAL A 486 -1.98 -8.59 15.56
C VAL A 486 -3.15 -7.66 15.29
N SER A 487 -3.79 -7.87 14.16
CA SER A 487 -4.79 -6.96 13.64
C SER A 487 -5.95 -7.73 13.01
N VAL A 488 -7.12 -7.11 12.99
CA VAL A 488 -8.36 -7.72 12.53
C VAL A 488 -9.00 -6.87 11.44
N VAL A 489 -9.55 -7.56 10.43
CA VAL A 489 -10.40 -6.96 9.40
C VAL A 489 -11.72 -7.72 9.31
N PHE A 490 -12.82 -7.01 9.07
CA PHE A 490 -14.13 -7.58 8.81
C PHE A 490 -14.50 -7.37 7.35
N GLY A 491 -14.53 -8.45 6.57
CA GLY A 491 -14.73 -8.38 5.12
C GLY A 491 -13.45 -8.01 4.36
N LYS A 492 -13.55 -7.82 3.04
CA LYS A 492 -12.36 -7.51 2.21
C LYS A 492 -11.90 -6.08 2.39
N ASP A 493 -12.85 -5.13 2.32
CA ASP A 493 -12.57 -3.69 2.28
C ASP A 493 -12.65 -3.02 3.66
N GLY A 494 -12.81 -3.80 4.74
CA GLY A 494 -12.92 -3.27 6.10
C GLY A 494 -11.65 -2.54 6.54
N ARG A 495 -11.81 -1.50 7.37
CA ARG A 495 -10.68 -0.88 8.06
C ARG A 495 -10.05 -1.89 9.01
N ARG A 496 -8.71 -1.89 9.04
CA ARG A 496 -7.92 -2.77 9.88
C ARG A 496 -7.77 -2.16 11.27
N SER A 497 -8.05 -2.95 12.30
CA SER A 497 -7.90 -2.54 13.71
C SER A 497 -6.83 -3.38 14.39
N ILE A 498 -5.93 -2.74 15.14
CA ILE A 498 -4.93 -3.43 15.97
C ILE A 498 -5.64 -3.98 17.21
N ILE A 499 -5.40 -5.24 17.54
CA ILE A 499 -5.95 -5.90 18.75
C ILE A 499 -4.86 -6.27 19.77
N ALA A 500 -3.61 -6.34 19.33
CA ALA A 500 -2.48 -6.68 20.17
C ALA A 500 -1.19 -6.09 19.60
N MET A 501 -0.26 -5.72 20.48
CA MET A 501 1.08 -5.24 20.14
C MET A 501 2.08 -5.97 21.02
N ALA A 502 2.96 -6.76 20.45
CA ALA A 502 3.99 -7.49 21.18
C ALA A 502 5.35 -6.84 21.00
N SER A 503 6.14 -6.79 22.07
CA SER A 503 7.52 -6.32 22.02
C SER A 503 8.37 -7.24 21.14
N ALA A 504 9.33 -6.64 20.45
CA ALA A 504 10.31 -7.29 19.58
C ALA A 504 11.73 -6.82 19.95
N ASP A 505 12.10 -6.94 21.23
CA ASP A 505 13.31 -6.32 21.80
C ASP A 505 14.59 -6.74 21.07
N GLY A 506 14.74 -8.03 20.78
CA GLY A 506 15.90 -8.53 20.04
C GLY A 506 16.03 -7.94 18.64
N VAL A 507 14.90 -7.66 17.97
CA VAL A 507 14.89 -7.08 16.62
C VAL A 507 15.25 -5.60 16.70
N ALA A 508 14.62 -4.85 17.61
CA ALA A 508 14.90 -3.45 17.85
C ALA A 508 16.39 -3.22 18.17
N LYS A 509 16.93 -4.00 19.12
CA LYS A 509 18.33 -3.91 19.52
C LYS A 509 19.28 -4.25 18.39
N SER A 510 19.03 -5.34 17.66
CA SER A 510 19.88 -5.73 16.53
C SER A 510 19.91 -4.67 15.43
N MET A 511 18.79 -3.99 15.18
CA MET A 511 18.69 -2.91 14.19
C MET A 511 19.44 -1.66 14.66
N ALA A 512 19.25 -1.26 15.93
CA ALA A 512 19.96 -0.14 16.53
C ALA A 512 21.49 -0.37 16.51
N ASP A 513 21.94 -1.57 16.88
CA ASP A 513 23.36 -1.94 16.87
C ASP A 513 23.96 -1.91 15.45
N ARG A 514 23.23 -2.40 14.43
CA ARG A 514 23.67 -2.33 13.03
C ARG A 514 23.79 -0.90 12.52
N LEU A 515 22.81 -0.05 12.80
CA LEU A 515 22.83 1.36 12.39
C LEU A 515 23.93 2.14 13.11
N LYS A 516 24.15 1.85 14.39
CA LYS A 516 25.26 2.41 15.17
C LYS A 516 26.62 1.98 14.63
N ALA A 517 26.81 0.70 14.32
CA ALA A 517 28.04 0.19 13.72
C ALA A 517 28.30 0.82 12.35
N PHE A 518 27.27 0.94 11.50
CA PHE A 518 27.38 1.62 10.21
C PHE A 518 27.80 3.10 10.35
N ALA A 519 27.19 3.83 11.30
CA ALA A 519 27.54 5.22 11.58
C ALA A 519 29.01 5.36 12.04
N ALA A 520 29.48 4.44 12.89
CA ALA A 520 30.86 4.41 13.36
C ALA A 520 31.86 4.04 12.26
N ASP A 521 31.56 3.08 11.38
CA ASP A 521 32.46 2.69 10.29
C ASP A 521 32.67 3.83 9.27
N GLN A 522 31.62 4.60 8.98
CA GLN A 522 31.70 5.78 8.11
C GLN A 522 32.44 6.96 8.75
N SER A 523 32.81 6.88 10.04
CA SER A 523 33.49 7.96 10.76
C SER A 523 35.00 8.08 10.47
N SER A 524 35.58 7.21 9.64
CA SER A 524 37.04 7.12 9.44
C SER A 524 37.59 7.95 8.26
N VAL A 525 37.35 9.27 8.23
CA VAL A 525 38.02 10.18 7.27
C VAL A 525 39.16 10.99 7.91
N ALA A 526 39.45 10.79 9.20
CA ALA A 526 40.63 11.40 9.84
C ALA A 526 41.86 10.47 9.87
N THR A 527 41.76 9.24 9.38
CA THR A 527 42.89 8.29 9.32
C THR A 527 42.64 7.27 8.22
N PRO A 528 43.47 7.17 7.17
CA PRO A 528 43.26 6.27 6.05
C PRO A 528 43.44 4.82 6.53
N THR A 529 42.36 4.18 6.94
CA THR A 529 42.37 2.79 7.42
C THR A 529 41.50 1.87 6.56
N ALA A 530 40.69 2.42 5.66
CA ALA A 530 40.05 1.64 4.61
C ALA A 530 41.08 1.28 3.53
N HIS A 531 41.34 -0.02 3.35
CA HIS A 531 42.21 -0.57 2.29
C HIS A 531 41.88 0.02 0.90
N ARG A 532 40.60 0.33 0.68
CA ARG A 532 40.04 0.92 -0.55
C ARG A 532 40.49 2.37 -0.81
N ASP A 533 40.74 3.15 0.24
CA ASP A 533 41.20 4.54 0.11
C ASP A 533 42.71 4.60 -0.09
N LEU A 534 43.47 3.67 0.50
CA LEU A 534 44.87 3.42 0.17
C LEU A 534 45.02 3.06 -1.32
N GLU A 535 44.19 2.16 -1.82
CA GLU A 535 44.17 1.78 -3.25
C GLU A 535 43.81 2.96 -4.15
N ARG A 536 42.83 3.79 -3.77
CA ARG A 536 42.49 5.01 -4.52
C ARG A 536 43.64 6.02 -4.51
N ALA A 537 44.22 6.30 -3.36
CA ALA A 537 45.35 7.22 -3.23
C ALA A 537 46.57 6.73 -4.04
N GLN A 538 46.86 5.42 -4.00
CA GLN A 538 47.91 4.81 -4.81
C GLN A 538 47.61 4.89 -6.31
N SER A 539 46.35 4.66 -6.72
CA SER A 539 45.97 4.78 -8.14
C SER A 539 46.07 6.22 -8.67
N ILE A 540 45.71 7.20 -7.84
CA ILE A 540 45.80 8.63 -8.19
C ILE A 540 47.28 9.05 -8.26
N GLY A 541 48.10 8.59 -7.30
CA GLY A 541 49.54 8.81 -7.32
C GLY A 541 50.25 8.14 -8.51
N ALA A 542 49.85 6.92 -8.88
CA ALA A 542 50.37 6.20 -10.04
C ALA A 542 49.99 6.89 -11.36
N LEU A 543 48.76 7.40 -11.45
CA LEU A 543 48.30 8.16 -12.61
C LEU A 543 49.08 9.47 -12.77
N ASP A 544 49.30 10.22 -11.68
CA ASP A 544 50.07 11.47 -11.71
C ASP A 544 51.55 11.20 -12.06
N ALA A 545 52.16 10.15 -11.51
CA ALA A 545 53.50 9.72 -11.90
C ALA A 545 53.58 9.32 -13.39
N ALA A 546 52.54 8.67 -13.94
CA ALA A 546 52.46 8.35 -15.36
C ALA A 546 52.33 9.62 -16.22
N VAL A 547 51.54 10.61 -15.80
CA VAL A 547 51.40 11.90 -16.51
C VAL A 547 52.68 12.72 -16.46
N GLN A 548 53.35 12.77 -15.29
CA GLN A 548 54.61 13.50 -15.13
C GLN A 548 55.76 12.84 -15.90
N SER A 549 55.84 11.51 -15.91
CA SER A 549 56.83 10.78 -16.72
C SER A 549 56.58 10.94 -18.21
N ALA A 550 55.32 10.92 -18.66
CA ALA A 550 54.97 11.24 -20.05
C ALA A 550 55.34 12.69 -20.42
N ALA A 551 55.10 13.65 -19.53
CA ALA A 551 55.48 15.06 -19.73
C ALA A 551 57.01 15.26 -19.73
N ALA A 552 57.75 14.51 -18.90
CA ALA A 552 59.22 14.53 -18.88
C ALA A 552 59.81 13.90 -20.15
N ALA A 553 59.26 12.79 -20.63
CA ALA A 553 59.64 12.14 -21.88
C ALA A 553 59.41 13.08 -23.08
N ALA A 554 58.27 13.76 -23.13
CA ALA A 554 57.99 14.76 -24.17
C ALA A 554 58.98 15.94 -24.15
N ARG A 555 59.41 16.41 -22.95
CA ARG A 555 60.45 17.45 -22.84
C ARG A 555 61.83 16.95 -23.25
N ALA A 556 62.16 15.69 -22.96
CA ALA A 556 63.40 15.07 -23.39
C ALA A 556 63.47 14.93 -24.92
N GLU A 557 62.37 14.53 -25.57
CA GLU A 557 62.30 14.47 -27.05
C GLU A 557 62.49 15.84 -27.71
N VAL A 558 61.92 16.92 -27.13
CA VAL A 558 62.13 18.29 -27.61
C VAL A 558 63.59 18.74 -27.43
N GLY A 559 64.24 18.39 -26.32
CA GLY A 559 65.66 18.65 -26.08
C GLY A 559 66.59 17.91 -27.03
N GLN A 560 66.27 16.64 -27.34
CA GLN A 560 67.06 15.81 -28.26
C GLN A 560 66.94 16.29 -29.71
N ARG A 561 65.76 16.76 -30.13
CA ARG A 561 65.55 17.42 -31.44
C ARG A 561 66.30 18.75 -31.56
N ALA A 562 66.47 19.50 -30.48
CA ALA A 562 67.26 20.73 -30.47
C ALA A 562 68.77 20.45 -30.60
N ALA A 563 69.28 19.39 -29.96
CA ALA A 563 70.69 18.98 -30.06
C ALA A 563 71.06 18.40 -31.45
N LEU A 564 70.15 17.67 -32.11
CA LEU A 564 70.36 17.22 -33.50
C LEU A 564 70.42 18.40 -34.50
N ARG A 565 69.70 19.49 -34.21
CA ARG A 565 69.71 20.72 -35.03
C ARG A 565 71.03 21.49 -34.92
N SER A 566 71.69 21.46 -33.77
CA SER A 566 73.01 22.10 -33.59
C SER A 566 74.16 21.29 -34.22
N GLN A 567 74.03 19.97 -34.32
CA GLN A 567 75.00 19.13 -35.04
C GLN A 567 74.87 19.24 -36.56
N ALA A 568 73.65 19.37 -37.09
CA ALA A 568 73.42 19.57 -38.53
C ALA A 568 73.92 20.94 -39.06
N SER A 569 73.96 21.97 -38.21
CA SER A 569 74.46 23.31 -38.58
C SER A 569 76.00 23.40 -38.61
N ALA A 570 76.71 22.51 -37.91
CA ALA A 570 78.17 22.43 -37.93
C ALA A 570 78.74 21.74 -39.19
N GLN A 571 77.98 20.85 -39.84
CA GLN A 571 78.37 20.21 -41.11
C GLN A 571 78.06 21.08 -42.35
N GLN A 572 77.27 22.14 -42.22
CA GLN A 572 76.87 22.99 -43.33
C GLN A 572 77.81 24.20 -43.56
N ILE A 573 78.70 24.49 -42.61
CA ILE A 573 79.71 25.57 -42.69
C ILE A 573 80.99 25.09 -43.42
N ALA A 574 81.23 23.77 -43.52
CA ALA A 574 82.40 23.20 -44.21
C ALA A 574 82.22 23.03 -45.74
N ALA A 575 81.03 23.30 -46.29
CA ALA A 575 80.72 23.11 -47.73
C ALA A 575 80.59 24.42 -48.52
N ASP A 576 80.77 25.59 -47.89
CA ASP A 576 80.64 26.91 -48.54
C ASP A 576 81.99 27.54 -48.94
N SER A 577 83.12 26.87 -48.67
CA SER A 577 84.48 27.36 -48.97
C SER A 577 85.05 26.92 -50.33
N THR A 578 84.24 26.36 -51.23
CA THR A 578 84.68 25.84 -52.56
C THR A 578 83.95 26.45 -53.76
N ARG A 579 83.14 27.50 -53.58
CA ARG A 579 82.46 28.18 -54.69
C ARG A 579 83.40 29.17 -55.39
N LYS A 580 83.36 29.22 -56.73
CA LYS A 580 84.01 30.25 -57.54
C LYS A 580 82.97 31.26 -58.05
N ALA A 581 83.37 32.51 -58.19
CA ALA A 581 82.58 33.58 -58.80
C ALA A 581 83.03 33.83 -60.25
N GLY A 582 82.06 34.07 -61.14
CA GLY A 582 82.32 34.36 -62.56
C GLY A 582 81.17 35.12 -63.22
N LYS A 583 81.37 35.50 -64.48
CA LYS A 583 80.40 36.25 -65.29
C LYS A 583 79.91 35.40 -66.45
N VAL A 584 78.60 35.36 -66.69
CA VAL A 584 78.03 34.60 -67.81
C VAL A 584 78.45 35.25 -69.12
N LYS A 585 79.24 34.53 -69.92
CA LYS A 585 79.76 35.00 -71.21
C LYS A 585 78.71 34.90 -72.31
N PHE A 586 77.91 33.83 -72.28
CA PHE A 586 76.82 33.58 -73.22
C PHE A 586 75.89 32.52 -72.63
N PHE A 587 74.59 32.69 -72.81
CA PHE A 587 73.59 31.67 -72.50
C PHE A 587 72.53 31.60 -73.62
N ASN A 588 72.29 30.40 -74.14
CA ASN A 588 71.22 30.15 -75.11
C ASN A 588 70.02 29.54 -74.39
N VAL A 589 68.94 30.31 -74.26
CA VAL A 589 67.74 29.90 -73.53
C VAL A 589 67.03 28.74 -74.22
N GLU A 590 66.93 28.74 -75.56
CA GLU A 590 66.23 27.70 -76.32
C GLU A 590 66.96 26.34 -76.27
N LYS A 591 68.30 26.35 -76.27
CA LYS A 591 69.12 25.13 -76.22
C LYS A 591 69.54 24.73 -74.79
N GLY A 592 69.27 25.57 -73.79
CA GLY A 592 69.50 25.27 -72.37
C GLY A 592 70.96 25.11 -71.96
N PHE A 593 71.91 25.81 -72.60
CA PHE A 593 73.32 25.77 -72.19
C PHE A 593 74.02 27.12 -72.34
N GLY A 594 75.12 27.31 -71.61
CA GLY A 594 75.93 28.52 -71.65
C GLY A 594 77.35 28.33 -71.14
N PHE A 595 78.09 29.44 -71.08
CA PHE A 595 79.46 29.48 -70.57
C PHE A 595 79.63 30.62 -69.56
N ILE A 596 80.36 30.34 -68.48
CA ILE A 596 80.74 31.29 -67.44
C ILE A 596 82.24 31.50 -67.53
N LYS A 597 82.67 32.76 -67.52
CA LYS A 597 84.08 33.12 -67.44
C LYS A 597 84.43 33.51 -66.02
N ASP A 598 85.41 32.83 -65.42
CA ASP A 598 85.89 33.19 -64.09
C ASP A 598 86.79 34.44 -64.11
N ARG A 599 87.17 34.93 -62.93
CA ARG A 599 88.07 36.09 -62.78
C ARG A 599 89.51 35.79 -63.23
N GLU A 600 89.88 34.52 -63.36
CA GLU A 600 91.21 34.05 -63.80
C GLU A 600 91.28 33.87 -65.33
N GLY A 601 90.15 34.02 -66.03
CA GLY A 601 90.05 34.00 -67.48
C GLY A 601 89.62 32.66 -68.09
N ASN A 602 89.28 31.65 -67.28
CA ASN A 602 88.87 30.33 -67.72
C ASN A 602 87.37 30.27 -68.03
N ASP A 603 87.00 29.60 -69.11
CA ASP A 603 85.61 29.39 -69.50
C ASP A 603 85.10 28.03 -69.00
N TYR A 604 84.01 28.04 -68.22
CA TYR A 604 83.31 26.85 -67.72
C TYR A 604 81.99 26.69 -68.45
N PHE A 605 81.74 25.48 -68.95
CA PHE A 605 80.45 25.12 -69.53
C PHE A 605 79.39 24.94 -68.43
N PHE A 606 78.13 25.30 -68.67
CA PHE A 606 77.02 24.90 -67.81
C PHE A 606 75.76 24.60 -68.61
N ASN A 607 74.91 23.74 -68.05
CA ASN A 607 73.57 23.44 -68.57
C ASN A 607 72.53 24.14 -67.67
N ALA A 608 71.39 24.52 -68.24
CA ALA A 608 70.27 25.14 -67.51
C ALA A 608 69.82 24.32 -66.30
N ASN A 609 69.92 22.98 -66.35
CA ASN A 609 69.59 22.10 -65.23
C ASN A 609 70.47 22.28 -63.98
N TYR A 610 71.63 22.94 -64.12
CA TYR A 610 72.53 23.23 -63.01
C TYR A 610 72.35 24.64 -62.43
N VAL A 611 71.43 25.44 -62.98
CA VAL A 611 71.07 26.75 -62.44
C VAL A 611 70.01 26.56 -61.34
N LYS A 612 70.24 27.18 -60.18
CA LYS A 612 69.25 27.22 -59.10
C LYS A 612 68.54 28.59 -59.13
N GLY A 613 67.28 28.59 -59.56
CA GLY A 613 66.47 29.81 -59.70
C GLY A 613 66.26 30.17 -61.17
N ASP A 614 66.00 31.46 -61.43
CA ASP A 614 65.77 31.95 -62.78
C ASP A 614 67.03 31.84 -63.67
N PRO A 615 66.87 31.54 -64.97
CA PRO A 615 68.00 31.39 -65.88
C PRO A 615 68.78 32.72 -65.99
N PRO A 616 70.13 32.70 -65.89
CA PRO A 616 70.90 33.92 -65.87
C PRO A 616 70.97 34.57 -67.26
N ALA A 617 70.87 35.89 -67.30
CA ALA A 617 71.11 36.66 -68.52
C ALA A 617 72.60 36.64 -68.92
N THR A 618 72.88 36.82 -70.21
CA THR A 618 74.27 37.02 -70.67
C THR A 618 74.82 38.30 -70.03
N GLY A 619 75.97 38.18 -69.36
CA GLY A 619 76.63 39.25 -68.62
C GLY A 619 76.34 39.30 -67.11
N ALA A 620 75.49 38.41 -66.57
CA ALA A 620 75.20 38.38 -65.13
C ALA A 620 76.37 37.80 -64.30
N GLU A 621 76.52 38.27 -63.05
CA GLU A 621 77.46 37.70 -62.09
C GLU A 621 76.84 36.50 -61.37
N VAL A 622 77.60 35.41 -61.31
CA VAL A 622 77.17 34.14 -60.74
C VAL A 622 78.24 33.50 -59.87
N GLU A 623 77.80 32.78 -58.85
CA GLU A 623 78.59 31.87 -58.05
C GLU A 623 78.26 30.43 -58.43
N PHE A 624 79.28 29.59 -58.51
CA PHE A 624 79.13 28.20 -58.91
C PHE A 624 80.20 27.30 -58.29
N ASP A 625 79.92 26.01 -58.26
CA ASP A 625 80.88 24.99 -57.84
C ASP A 625 81.63 24.48 -59.09
N PRO A 626 82.94 24.74 -59.23
CA PRO A 626 83.71 24.23 -60.36
C PRO A 626 83.88 22.71 -60.26
N ALA A 627 83.64 22.00 -61.36
CA ALA A 627 83.87 20.57 -61.48
C ALA A 627 84.49 20.23 -62.85
N THR A 628 85.02 19.02 -62.99
CA THR A 628 85.58 18.53 -64.25
C THR A 628 84.66 17.48 -64.87
N SER A 629 84.44 17.56 -66.18
CA SER A 629 83.67 16.57 -66.95
C SER A 629 84.52 15.96 -68.06
N THR A 630 84.02 14.90 -68.69
CA THR A 630 84.65 14.25 -69.85
C THR A 630 84.80 15.16 -71.08
N ARG A 631 84.16 16.34 -71.09
CA ARG A 631 84.22 17.34 -72.17
C ARG A 631 84.85 18.67 -71.76
N GLY A 632 85.50 18.73 -70.60
CA GLY A 632 86.17 19.94 -70.08
C GLY A 632 85.55 20.49 -68.78
N PRO A 633 85.99 21.69 -68.34
CA PRO A 633 85.52 22.33 -67.10
C PRO A 633 84.02 22.61 -67.16
N ILE A 634 83.29 22.22 -66.10
CA ILE A 634 81.85 22.42 -65.97
C ILE A 634 81.53 23.13 -64.67
N ALA A 635 80.56 24.05 -64.71
CA ALA A 635 80.01 24.71 -63.53
C ALA A 635 78.72 24.01 -63.08
N LYS A 636 78.64 23.66 -61.79
CA LYS A 636 77.45 23.10 -61.14
C LYS A 636 76.92 24.04 -60.06
N ASN A 637 75.63 23.91 -59.71
CA ASN A 637 74.98 24.75 -58.69
C ASN A 637 75.13 26.27 -58.94
N VAL A 638 74.93 26.70 -60.19
CA VAL A 638 75.07 28.11 -60.58
C VAL A 638 73.95 28.94 -59.93
N ARG A 639 74.33 30.04 -59.29
CA ARG A 639 73.44 31.00 -58.60
C ARG A 639 73.82 32.42 -58.96
N LEU A 640 72.84 33.32 -59.11
CA LEU A 640 73.08 34.74 -59.34
C LEU A 640 73.58 35.42 -58.05
N VAL A 641 74.59 36.29 -58.18
CA VAL A 641 75.15 37.08 -57.07
C VAL A 641 74.50 38.47 -57.07
N GLY A 642 73.46 38.66 -56.24
CA GLY A 642 72.68 39.91 -56.09
C GLY A 642 71.63 40.13 -57.21
N LEU A 643 70.39 40.54 -56.97
CA LEU A 643 69.85 41.50 -56.01
C LEU A 643 69.12 40.88 -54.81
N THR A 644 69.52 41.32 -53.62
CA THR A 644 68.68 41.37 -52.42
C THR A 644 67.43 42.22 -52.69
N VAL A 645 66.26 41.62 -52.49
CA VAL A 645 65.13 42.26 -51.82
C VAL A 645 64.74 41.36 -50.66
#